data_AF-A0A7V3VYM8-F1
#
_entry.id   AF-A0A7V3VYM8-F1
#
_cell.length_a   1.000
_cell.length_b   1.000
_cell.length_c   1.000
_cell.angle_alpha   90.00
_cell.angle_beta   90.00
_cell.angle_gamma   90.00
#
_symmetry.space_group_name_H-M   'P 1'
#
loop_
_entity.id
_entity.type
_entity.pdbx_description
1 polymer ?
#
loop_
_entity_poly.entity_id
_entity_poly.type
_entity_poly.pdbx_seq_one_letter_code
_entity_poly.pdbx_strand_id
1 'polypeptide(L)'
;MAAVTTPIRSRNLAEAHKRVRSPLARLRHFIRAYVSLEGATVVALYLTLWFWIGLVLDYGVFRLFHFDWVQETTWSVRCGVLVLLLAGLLAVAALTVATRLFREFHDAALALVLERRYPHILGDRLITAVELADPLKAAEIGYSPAMVQEIIYEAAQRVGQLKIQDVFDWRRLTRRGRLLGILAVGGYLVAGSLFCTANALGGRGFTTAGFSQFQDVAGIWFERNILLHNIIWPRQAQLEYLDAPPWGDEYRIGRGDRGPVIRVRAFKYVIAGAPSKRAVQAYRAWLTSRGVGGDEQNQWLEQFQQKPAEGWRALSWFDLTPELLGAPVPDLVLPADWKVRDGGAGLTLDEIELNLDKSETHKTLAPETQKGLRNVLAQLEERANDPALNRTLRKLTIPDEALLIYKGAATNSQTTMQRLADSEYTGQFGDLKETVTFTVQGLDYYTPPRKVVVVDPPVLEQLLREEERPAYLYYRLGRDDNPAELSGKKQRFEPAQVSLQGGEVSRIDVPAGTHLTLTATASKDLAKVWIEPHRLQKAGIPITASPPQMRDARTFTTRLENVRFEQNFLIHFLDSDGVAGQRQVALIPSEDAPPKIREFAPDKIVRRVQGGYMVTVTARIPFLAEIDDDHGLNEVRYAYTVAQAESGRPDRQASWPLLGGISLNPAGQGLLPGLADLIYLLQLSTAGGHKIETGPVQYYPLPSFRKELDKRPEDAVRHPEPSELATPKALPFRRLLNHFSLKPDDWTQPELDPLDSDLPLWKTNPHLKMTDPSRPQPRYQMQLWLEAVDNDLDSEKTEVGRPRPHLKASEERYTFFLVSENELLTEIAKEEEQLYVKLDERYQGLLDMQNKLAQINLDLSSSALKTNELGAMSARIDQIQEVLEKAQNTAREVYTDYARILREMKANQVSERFLERVAKTIVDPLKRIDDHFEDARDALDHFRKALDGRELGLSRRAGSTAKEQMLALTRALEKILASMQKMTDLNALIKILADIEKSEGAQYETIKKLYEDKVNDLFEQGTGEKPEGKK
;
A
#
# COMPACT_ATOMS: atom_id res chain seq x y z
N MET A 1 101.29 -78.67 -81.94
CA MET A 1 102.16 -77.83 -81.08
C MET A 1 101.34 -77.37 -79.89
N ALA A 2 101.94 -77.41 -78.71
CA ALA A 2 101.33 -77.36 -77.40
C ALA A 2 100.49 -76.10 -77.12
N ALA A 3 99.44 -76.29 -76.34
CA ALA A 3 98.63 -75.26 -75.70
C ALA A 3 99.49 -74.37 -74.79
N VAL A 4 99.37 -73.05 -74.96
CA VAL A 4 99.81 -72.07 -73.97
C VAL A 4 98.55 -71.42 -73.40
N THR A 5 98.03 -72.05 -72.34
CA THR A 5 97.14 -71.43 -71.38
C THR A 5 97.93 -70.38 -70.58
N THR A 6 97.75 -69.10 -70.89
CA THR A 6 98.19 -68.00 -70.03
C THR A 6 97.25 -67.90 -68.82
N PRO A 7 97.76 -67.94 -67.58
CA PRO A 7 96.91 -67.83 -66.41
C PRO A 7 96.39 -66.40 -66.23
N ILE A 8 95.09 -66.30 -65.94
CA ILE A 8 94.36 -65.07 -65.65
C ILE A 8 94.99 -64.39 -64.44
N ARG A 9 95.52 -63.17 -64.65
CA ARG A 9 96.02 -62.31 -63.57
C ARG A 9 94.81 -61.86 -62.76
N SER A 10 94.57 -62.51 -61.62
CA SER A 10 93.62 -62.10 -60.58
C SER A 10 94.02 -60.74 -60.00
N ARG A 11 93.83 -59.66 -60.77
CA ARG A 11 93.86 -58.29 -60.25
C ARG A 11 92.60 -58.13 -59.41
N ASN A 12 92.79 -58.08 -58.09
CA ASN A 12 91.82 -57.87 -57.02
C ASN A 12 90.44 -57.30 -57.45
N LEU A 13 89.58 -58.18 -57.96
CA LEU A 13 88.18 -57.89 -58.28
C LEU A 13 87.43 -57.45 -57.01
N ALA A 14 87.80 -58.02 -55.86
CA ALA A 14 87.35 -57.59 -54.54
C ALA A 14 87.74 -56.14 -54.19
N GLU A 15 88.92 -55.67 -54.61
CA GLU A 15 89.37 -54.30 -54.36
C GLU A 15 88.66 -53.30 -55.29
N ALA A 16 88.43 -53.67 -56.55
CA ALA A 16 87.61 -52.90 -57.49
C ALA A 16 86.15 -52.80 -57.00
N HIS A 17 85.54 -53.90 -56.55
CA HIS A 17 84.20 -53.90 -55.94
C HIS A 17 84.13 -53.01 -54.70
N LYS A 18 85.14 -53.07 -53.84
CA LYS A 18 85.24 -52.21 -52.65
C LYS A 18 85.38 -50.73 -53.05
N ARG A 19 86.11 -50.41 -54.12
CA ARG A 19 86.26 -49.05 -54.65
C ARG A 19 84.98 -48.51 -55.30
N VAL A 20 84.13 -49.34 -55.91
CA VAL A 20 82.81 -48.94 -56.44
C VAL A 20 81.76 -48.84 -55.32
N ARG A 21 81.76 -49.73 -54.33
CA ARG A 21 80.80 -49.70 -53.21
C ARG A 21 81.11 -48.65 -52.13
N SER A 22 82.38 -48.29 -51.91
CA SER A 22 82.75 -47.30 -50.87
C SER A 22 82.19 -45.88 -51.08
N PRO A 23 82.07 -45.36 -52.31
CA PRO A 23 81.51 -44.04 -52.60
C PRO A 23 79.97 -44.06 -52.55
N LEU A 24 79.33 -45.19 -52.90
CA LEU A 24 77.88 -45.41 -52.70
C LEU A 24 77.53 -45.46 -51.21
N ALA A 25 78.36 -46.13 -50.39
CA ALA A 25 78.20 -46.13 -48.94
C ALA A 25 78.41 -44.73 -48.32
N ARG A 26 79.40 -43.96 -48.82
CA ARG A 26 79.60 -42.55 -48.42
C ARG A 26 78.43 -41.66 -48.83
N LEU A 27 77.93 -41.79 -50.05
CA LEU A 27 76.74 -41.06 -50.52
C LEU A 27 75.52 -41.38 -49.65
N ARG A 28 75.29 -42.66 -49.31
CA ARG A 28 74.22 -43.08 -48.40
C ARG A 28 74.30 -42.41 -47.02
N HIS A 29 75.51 -42.32 -46.45
CA HIS A 29 75.74 -41.61 -45.20
C HIS A 29 75.44 -40.11 -45.33
N PHE A 30 75.91 -39.45 -46.39
CA PHE A 30 75.61 -38.04 -46.63
C PHE A 30 74.13 -37.76 -46.91
N ILE A 31 73.42 -38.65 -47.62
CA ILE A 31 71.96 -38.55 -47.81
C ILE A 31 71.26 -38.60 -46.46
N ARG A 32 71.59 -39.60 -45.61
CA ARG A 32 71.00 -39.71 -44.27
C ARG A 32 71.32 -38.50 -43.40
N ALA A 33 72.57 -38.03 -43.41
CA ALA A 33 72.97 -36.85 -42.65
C ALA A 33 72.24 -35.57 -43.11
N TYR A 34 72.14 -35.35 -44.42
CA TYR A 34 71.42 -34.19 -44.99
C TYR A 34 69.93 -34.24 -44.66
N VAL A 35 69.29 -35.41 -44.80
CA VAL A 35 67.87 -35.60 -44.45
C VAL A 35 67.63 -35.40 -42.96
N SER A 36 68.51 -35.91 -42.10
CA SER A 36 68.43 -35.69 -40.64
C SER A 36 68.56 -34.21 -40.30
N LEU A 37 69.50 -33.48 -40.90
CA LEU A 37 69.69 -32.04 -40.67
C LEU A 37 68.50 -31.23 -41.21
N GLU A 38 67.97 -31.57 -42.38
CA GLU A 38 66.78 -30.92 -42.95
C GLU A 38 65.55 -31.15 -42.05
N GLY A 39 65.32 -32.39 -41.63
CA GLY A 39 64.20 -32.72 -40.74
C GLY A 39 64.34 -32.10 -39.35
N ALA A 40 65.55 -32.10 -38.76
CA ALA A 40 65.83 -31.40 -37.51
C ALA A 40 65.54 -29.89 -37.60
N THR A 41 65.89 -29.27 -38.73
CA THR A 41 65.59 -27.84 -38.97
C THR A 41 64.08 -27.58 -39.04
N VAL A 42 63.31 -28.46 -39.68
CA VAL A 42 61.84 -28.33 -39.77
C VAL A 42 61.16 -28.55 -38.43
N VAL A 43 61.60 -29.54 -37.66
CA VAL A 43 61.12 -29.78 -36.28
C VAL A 43 61.42 -28.58 -35.39
N ALA A 44 62.64 -28.04 -35.46
CA ALA A 44 63.01 -26.83 -34.71
C ALA A 44 62.16 -25.62 -35.10
N LEU A 45 61.89 -25.42 -36.40
CA LEU A 45 60.99 -24.35 -36.87
C LEU A 45 59.56 -24.50 -36.33
N TYR A 46 59.03 -25.73 -36.28
CA TYR A 46 57.71 -25.99 -35.68
C TYR A 46 57.68 -25.60 -34.20
N LEU A 47 58.69 -26.00 -33.43
CA LEU A 47 58.79 -25.65 -32.00
C LEU A 47 58.90 -24.13 -31.79
N THR A 48 59.72 -23.46 -32.61
CA THR A 48 59.84 -21.99 -32.57
C THR A 48 58.52 -21.30 -32.89
N LEU A 49 57.79 -21.76 -33.93
CA LEU A 49 56.50 -21.18 -34.29
C LEU A 49 55.43 -21.44 -33.23
N TRP A 50 55.40 -22.66 -32.66
CA TRP A 50 54.49 -23.01 -31.57
C TRP A 50 54.71 -22.10 -30.36
N PHE A 51 55.97 -21.89 -29.95
CA PHE A 51 56.30 -20.95 -28.88
C PHE A 51 55.77 -19.53 -29.16
N TRP A 52 56.10 -18.95 -30.33
CA TRP A 52 55.71 -17.56 -30.63
C TRP A 52 54.21 -17.36 -30.78
N ILE A 53 53.52 -18.25 -31.51
CA ILE A 53 52.07 -18.16 -31.68
C ILE A 53 51.38 -18.37 -30.33
N GLY A 54 51.82 -19.36 -29.55
CA GLY A 54 51.28 -19.62 -28.23
C GLY A 54 51.48 -18.45 -27.28
N LEU A 55 52.66 -17.81 -27.29
CA LEU A 55 52.95 -16.66 -26.44
C LEU A 55 52.08 -15.46 -26.79
N VAL A 56 51.90 -15.16 -28.09
CA VAL A 56 51.06 -14.04 -28.54
C VAL A 56 49.58 -14.30 -28.22
N LEU A 57 49.08 -15.52 -28.45
CA LEU A 57 47.68 -15.87 -28.18
C LEU A 57 47.35 -15.95 -26.68
N ASP A 58 48.29 -16.34 -25.82
CA ASP A 58 48.09 -16.39 -24.37
C ASP A 58 48.38 -15.02 -23.73
N TYR A 59 49.65 -14.60 -23.75
CA TYR A 59 50.08 -13.36 -23.08
C TYR A 59 49.61 -12.10 -23.80
N GLY A 60 49.63 -12.07 -25.13
CA GLY A 60 49.21 -10.90 -25.90
C GLY A 60 47.71 -10.60 -25.75
N VAL A 61 46.88 -11.65 -25.76
CA VAL A 61 45.43 -11.53 -25.49
C VAL A 61 45.17 -11.10 -24.05
N PHE A 62 45.89 -11.67 -23.08
CA PHE A 62 45.84 -11.22 -21.69
C PHE A 62 46.21 -9.73 -21.56
N ARG A 63 47.29 -9.27 -22.21
CA ARG A 63 47.74 -7.88 -22.09
C ARG A 63 46.80 -6.87 -22.75
N LEU A 64 46.08 -7.27 -23.80
CA LEU A 64 45.15 -6.40 -24.55
C LEU A 64 43.72 -6.42 -24.00
N PHE A 65 43.24 -7.59 -23.55
CA PHE A 65 41.84 -7.80 -23.19
C PHE A 65 41.64 -8.25 -21.73
N HIS A 66 42.71 -8.39 -20.95
CA HIS A 66 42.71 -8.93 -19.57
C HIS A 66 42.11 -10.34 -19.45
N PHE A 67 41.94 -11.03 -20.58
CA PHE A 67 41.40 -12.37 -20.67
C PHE A 67 42.48 -13.41 -20.37
N ASP A 68 42.32 -14.16 -19.28
CA ASP A 68 43.23 -15.24 -18.90
C ASP A 68 42.62 -16.60 -19.25
N TRP A 69 43.15 -17.24 -20.31
CA TRP A 69 42.68 -18.53 -20.81
C TRP A 69 42.72 -19.65 -19.74
N VAL A 70 43.58 -19.58 -18.72
CA VAL A 70 43.68 -20.59 -17.66
C VAL A 70 42.50 -20.53 -16.67
N GLN A 71 41.95 -19.33 -16.42
CA GLN A 71 40.80 -19.15 -15.53
C GLN A 71 39.48 -19.52 -16.23
N GLU A 72 39.36 -19.17 -17.52
CA GLU A 72 38.12 -19.33 -18.28
C GLU A 72 37.96 -20.72 -18.91
N THR A 73 39.07 -21.45 -19.12
CA THR A 73 39.06 -22.75 -19.81
C THR A 73 39.40 -23.91 -18.88
N THR A 74 38.57 -24.96 -18.94
CA THR A 74 38.79 -26.21 -18.21
C THR A 74 40.12 -26.86 -18.58
N TRP A 75 40.71 -27.57 -17.62
CA TRP A 75 41.99 -28.26 -17.80
C TRP A 75 41.98 -29.27 -18.96
N SER A 76 40.83 -29.90 -19.24
CA SER A 76 40.67 -30.90 -20.30
C SER A 76 40.86 -30.31 -21.71
N VAL A 77 40.32 -29.12 -21.97
CA VAL A 77 40.48 -28.44 -23.27
C VAL A 77 41.95 -28.07 -23.49
N ARG A 78 42.63 -27.56 -22.46
CA ARG A 78 44.07 -27.25 -22.50
C ARG A 78 44.92 -28.49 -22.80
N CYS A 79 44.61 -29.60 -22.13
CA CYS A 79 45.24 -30.90 -22.40
C CYS A 79 44.99 -31.35 -23.86
N GLY A 80 43.76 -31.20 -24.36
CA GLY A 80 43.42 -31.53 -25.75
C GLY A 80 44.21 -30.74 -26.79
N VAL A 81 44.37 -29.43 -26.58
CA VAL A 81 45.20 -28.57 -27.45
C VAL A 81 46.67 -29.00 -27.42
N LEU A 82 47.21 -29.31 -26.24
CA LEU A 82 48.59 -29.80 -26.10
C LEU A 82 48.78 -31.14 -26.84
N VAL A 83 47.85 -32.09 -26.69
CA VAL A 83 47.87 -33.38 -27.40
C VAL A 83 47.82 -33.17 -28.91
N LEU A 84 47.00 -32.25 -29.41
CA LEU A 84 46.93 -31.92 -30.83
C LEU A 84 48.26 -31.36 -31.35
N LEU A 85 48.89 -30.44 -30.62
CA LEU A 85 50.17 -29.85 -31.01
C LEU A 85 51.33 -30.85 -30.94
N LEU A 86 51.31 -31.77 -29.96
CA LEU A 86 52.26 -32.88 -29.87
C LEU A 86 52.04 -33.91 -30.98
N ALA A 87 50.79 -34.23 -31.32
CA ALA A 87 50.46 -35.11 -32.45
C ALA A 87 50.92 -34.49 -33.78
N GLY A 88 50.72 -33.18 -33.96
CA GLY A 88 51.25 -32.42 -35.10
C GLY A 88 52.78 -32.46 -35.17
N LEU A 89 53.47 -32.27 -34.05
CA LEU A 89 54.93 -32.39 -33.95
C LEU A 89 55.41 -33.79 -34.32
N LEU A 90 54.77 -34.84 -33.78
CA LEU A 90 55.07 -36.24 -34.09
C LEU A 90 54.83 -36.55 -35.56
N ALA A 91 53.74 -36.06 -36.15
CA ALA A 91 53.46 -36.22 -37.57
C ALA A 91 54.52 -35.53 -38.44
N VAL A 92 54.92 -34.29 -38.11
CA VAL A 92 55.99 -33.57 -38.81
C VAL A 92 57.31 -34.33 -38.69
N ALA A 93 57.69 -34.79 -37.49
CA ALA A 93 58.91 -35.58 -37.29
C ALA A 93 58.86 -36.91 -38.06
N ALA A 94 57.74 -37.63 -38.05
CA ALA A 94 57.57 -38.88 -38.77
C ALA A 94 57.67 -38.67 -40.31
N LEU A 95 56.98 -37.67 -40.85
CA LEU A 95 56.93 -37.39 -42.29
C LEU A 95 58.23 -36.77 -42.84
N THR A 96 58.99 -36.05 -42.02
CA THR A 96 60.20 -35.36 -42.48
C THR A 96 61.50 -36.09 -42.14
N VAL A 97 61.55 -36.82 -41.01
CA VAL A 97 62.73 -37.54 -40.53
C VAL A 97 62.54 -39.04 -40.72
N ALA A 98 61.56 -39.65 -40.05
CA ALA A 98 61.47 -41.11 -39.94
C ALA A 98 61.22 -41.81 -41.30
N THR A 99 60.18 -41.41 -42.04
CA THR A 99 59.84 -41.99 -43.36
C THR A 99 60.98 -41.88 -44.37
N ARG A 100 61.84 -40.86 -44.23
CA ARG A 100 62.97 -40.62 -45.15
C ARG A 100 64.25 -41.34 -44.72
N LEU A 101 64.45 -41.57 -43.42
CA LEU A 101 65.61 -42.31 -42.88
C LEU A 101 65.47 -43.82 -43.06
N PHE A 102 64.25 -44.35 -42.95
CA PHE A 102 63.97 -45.79 -43.07
C PHE A 102 63.72 -46.25 -44.51
N ARG A 103 63.75 -45.36 -45.51
CA ARG A 103 63.63 -45.74 -46.91
C ARG A 103 64.88 -46.50 -47.36
N GLU A 104 64.70 -47.71 -47.89
CA GLU A 104 65.82 -48.50 -48.44
C GLU A 104 66.33 -47.86 -49.74
N PHE A 105 67.59 -47.45 -49.75
CA PHE A 105 68.25 -46.92 -50.94
C PHE A 105 68.99 -48.06 -51.64
N HIS A 106 68.40 -48.62 -52.70
CA HIS A 106 69.03 -49.63 -53.53
C HIS A 106 70.29 -49.04 -54.22
N ASP A 107 71.37 -49.82 -54.29
CA ASP A 107 72.66 -49.33 -54.81
C ASP A 107 72.57 -48.89 -56.29
N ALA A 108 71.69 -49.52 -57.09
CA ALA A 108 71.42 -49.14 -58.48
C ALA A 108 70.76 -47.74 -58.59
N ALA A 109 69.85 -47.39 -57.66
CA ALA A 109 69.23 -46.07 -57.64
C ALA A 109 70.22 -44.97 -57.24
N LEU A 110 71.16 -45.28 -56.33
CA LEU A 110 72.25 -44.37 -55.95
C LEU A 110 73.26 -44.17 -57.10
N ALA A 111 73.55 -45.23 -57.85
CA ALA A 111 74.37 -45.18 -59.06
C ALA A 111 73.73 -44.28 -60.13
N LEU A 112 72.44 -44.46 -60.40
CA LEU A 112 71.68 -43.65 -61.35
C LEU A 112 71.67 -42.15 -60.99
N VAL A 113 71.57 -41.80 -59.70
CA VAL A 113 71.63 -40.41 -59.24
C VAL A 113 73.00 -39.79 -59.52
N LEU A 114 74.08 -40.54 -59.30
CA LEU A 114 75.44 -40.07 -59.59
C LEU A 114 75.68 -39.91 -61.09
N GLU A 115 75.19 -40.84 -61.91
CA GLU A 115 75.27 -40.77 -63.37
C GLU A 115 74.51 -39.58 -63.95
N ARG A 116 73.26 -39.36 -63.49
CA ARG A 116 72.45 -38.23 -63.93
C ARG A 116 73.05 -36.88 -63.54
N ARG A 117 73.80 -36.81 -62.44
CA ARG A 117 74.49 -35.58 -61.98
C ARG A 117 75.83 -35.36 -62.67
N TYR A 118 76.54 -36.44 -63.01
CA TYR A 118 77.86 -36.41 -63.65
C TYR A 118 77.88 -37.19 -64.98
N PRO A 119 77.06 -36.83 -65.98
CA PRO A 119 76.91 -37.61 -67.21
C PRO A 119 78.23 -37.68 -68.01
N HIS A 120 79.04 -36.62 -67.97
CA HIS A 120 80.31 -36.54 -68.69
C HIS A 120 81.42 -37.45 -68.13
N ILE A 121 81.32 -37.88 -66.86
CA ILE A 121 82.36 -38.66 -66.19
C ILE A 121 82.00 -40.15 -66.17
N LEU A 122 80.74 -40.49 -65.89
CA LEU A 122 80.30 -41.86 -65.65
C LEU A 122 79.60 -42.52 -66.84
N GLY A 123 78.86 -41.78 -67.66
CA GLY A 123 77.97 -42.37 -68.68
C GLY A 123 76.97 -43.37 -68.06
N ASP A 124 76.76 -44.52 -68.71
CA ASP A 124 75.88 -45.62 -68.24
C ASP A 124 76.65 -46.74 -67.51
N ARG A 125 77.90 -46.48 -67.07
CA ARG A 125 78.84 -47.54 -66.64
C ARG A 125 78.72 -47.91 -65.17
N LEU A 126 78.28 -46.99 -64.31
CA LEU A 126 78.20 -47.20 -62.86
C LEU A 126 76.95 -48.00 -62.47
N ILE A 127 75.79 -47.73 -63.08
CA ILE A 127 74.58 -48.52 -62.87
C ILE A 127 74.79 -49.95 -63.36
N THR A 128 75.35 -50.10 -64.55
CA THR A 128 75.68 -51.40 -65.16
C THR A 128 76.68 -52.18 -64.30
N ALA A 129 77.70 -51.50 -63.76
CA ALA A 129 78.67 -52.12 -62.85
C ALA A 129 78.05 -52.56 -61.50
N VAL A 130 76.99 -51.92 -61.03
CA VAL A 130 76.31 -52.24 -59.77
C VAL A 130 75.24 -53.32 -59.94
N GLU A 131 74.46 -53.28 -61.02
CA GLU A 131 73.46 -54.30 -61.35
C GLU A 131 74.12 -55.64 -61.73
N LEU A 132 75.25 -55.60 -62.45
CA LEU A 132 76.03 -56.78 -62.84
C LEU A 132 77.16 -57.12 -61.85
N ALA A 133 77.14 -56.55 -60.63
CA ALA A 133 78.20 -56.73 -59.62
C ALA A 133 78.35 -58.17 -59.09
N ASP A 134 77.43 -59.07 -59.42
CA ASP A 134 77.53 -60.50 -59.12
C ASP A 134 77.89 -61.26 -60.41
N PRO A 135 79.17 -61.64 -60.61
CA PRO A 135 79.63 -62.26 -61.85
C PRO A 135 78.91 -63.57 -62.18
N LEU A 136 78.39 -64.26 -61.15
CA LEU A 136 77.67 -65.51 -61.31
C LEU A 136 76.25 -65.29 -61.86
N LYS A 137 75.53 -64.26 -61.38
CA LYS A 137 74.22 -63.90 -61.91
C LYS A 137 74.30 -63.26 -63.30
N ALA A 138 75.35 -62.50 -63.58
CA ALA A 138 75.55 -61.91 -64.91
C ALA A 138 75.82 -62.97 -65.99
N ALA A 139 76.48 -64.08 -65.62
CA ALA A 139 76.73 -65.21 -66.51
C ALA A 139 75.43 -65.97 -66.85
N GLU A 140 74.48 -66.08 -65.91
CA GLU A 140 73.15 -66.66 -66.17
C GLU A 140 72.32 -65.87 -67.20
N ILE A 141 72.56 -64.56 -67.32
CA ILE A 141 71.85 -63.66 -68.24
C ILE A 141 72.59 -63.55 -69.61
N GLY A 142 73.69 -64.30 -69.80
CA GLY A 142 74.42 -64.37 -71.08
C GLY A 142 75.53 -63.32 -71.26
N TYR A 143 75.92 -62.61 -70.20
CA TYR A 143 77.03 -61.66 -70.26
C TYR A 143 78.40 -62.34 -70.07
N SER A 144 79.40 -61.90 -70.84
CA SER A 144 80.78 -62.39 -70.69
C SER A 144 81.40 -61.91 -69.38
N PRO A 145 81.95 -62.82 -68.53
CA PRO A 145 82.61 -62.45 -67.28
C PRO A 145 83.75 -61.44 -67.45
N ALA A 146 84.46 -61.48 -68.59
CA ALA A 146 85.55 -60.56 -68.89
C ALA A 146 85.05 -59.13 -69.19
N MET A 147 83.90 -58.99 -69.87
CA MET A 147 83.29 -57.69 -70.15
C MET A 147 82.80 -57.01 -68.86
N VAL A 148 82.14 -57.78 -67.98
CA VAL A 148 81.63 -57.28 -66.69
C VAL A 148 82.78 -56.80 -65.80
N GLN A 149 83.89 -57.54 -65.76
CA GLN A 149 85.09 -57.16 -65.00
C GLN A 149 85.72 -55.84 -65.50
N GLU A 150 85.79 -55.63 -66.81
CA GLU A 150 86.34 -54.40 -67.38
C GLU A 150 85.43 -53.19 -67.10
N ILE A 151 84.10 -53.35 -67.21
CA ILE A 151 83.12 -52.29 -66.88
C ILE A 151 83.24 -51.89 -65.40
N ILE A 152 83.36 -52.87 -64.51
CA ILE A 152 83.54 -52.63 -63.06
C ILE A 152 84.87 -51.91 -62.79
N TYR A 153 85.93 -52.24 -63.52
CA TYR A 153 87.24 -51.60 -63.38
C TYR A 153 87.24 -50.15 -63.91
N GLU A 154 86.68 -49.91 -65.09
CA GLU A 154 86.50 -48.56 -65.64
C GLU A 154 85.64 -47.69 -64.74
N ALA A 155 84.53 -48.24 -64.20
CA ALA A 155 83.69 -47.55 -63.23
C ALA A 155 84.50 -47.22 -61.96
N ALA A 156 85.27 -48.17 -61.42
CA ALA A 156 86.08 -47.97 -60.22
C ALA A 156 87.13 -46.86 -60.36
N GLN A 157 87.76 -46.71 -61.52
CA GLN A 157 88.75 -45.64 -61.77
C GLN A 157 88.11 -44.25 -61.85
N ARG A 158 86.94 -44.14 -62.51
CA ARG A 158 86.26 -42.87 -62.74
C ARG A 158 85.49 -42.37 -61.52
N VAL A 159 84.95 -43.27 -60.72
CA VAL A 159 84.24 -42.94 -59.47
C VAL A 159 85.13 -42.20 -58.47
N GLY A 160 86.44 -42.44 -58.47
CA GLY A 160 87.41 -41.74 -57.60
C GLY A 160 87.53 -40.24 -57.86
N GLN A 161 87.05 -39.74 -59.01
CA GLN A 161 87.11 -38.32 -59.39
C GLN A 161 85.86 -37.51 -58.96
N LEU A 162 84.84 -38.17 -58.39
CA LEU A 162 83.56 -37.55 -58.07
C LEU A 162 83.59 -36.74 -56.76
N LYS A 163 83.09 -35.50 -56.80
CA LYS A 163 82.80 -34.70 -55.60
C LYS A 163 81.39 -34.98 -55.10
N ILE A 164 81.27 -35.90 -54.14
CA ILE A 164 79.96 -36.36 -53.61
C ILE A 164 79.14 -35.20 -52.97
N GLN A 165 79.80 -34.14 -52.50
CA GLN A 165 79.15 -33.00 -51.84
C GLN A 165 78.28 -32.15 -52.78
N ASP A 166 78.61 -32.07 -54.08
CA ASP A 166 77.92 -31.21 -55.05
C ASP A 166 76.58 -31.81 -55.53
N VAL A 167 76.23 -33.00 -55.06
CA VAL A 167 74.94 -33.67 -55.30
C VAL A 167 73.83 -33.05 -54.42
N PHE A 168 74.19 -32.37 -53.32
CA PHE A 168 73.23 -31.86 -52.33
C PHE A 168 73.02 -30.34 -52.42
N ASP A 169 71.77 -29.90 -52.26
CA ASP A 169 71.42 -28.47 -52.17
C ASP A 169 71.63 -27.91 -50.76
N TRP A 170 72.90 -27.64 -50.41
CA TRP A 170 73.26 -26.99 -49.14
C TRP A 170 72.67 -25.57 -49.00
N ARG A 171 72.37 -24.90 -50.12
CA ARG A 171 71.72 -23.58 -50.15
C ARG A 171 70.32 -23.59 -49.53
N ARG A 172 69.57 -24.68 -49.71
CA ARG A 172 68.22 -24.83 -49.15
C ARG A 172 68.27 -25.00 -47.63
N LEU A 173 69.19 -25.85 -47.15
CA LEU A 173 69.39 -26.09 -45.73
C LEU A 173 69.87 -24.82 -45.02
N THR A 174 70.84 -24.10 -45.58
CA THR A 174 71.34 -22.83 -45.02
C THR A 174 70.29 -21.72 -45.01
N ARG A 175 69.42 -21.61 -46.03
CA ARG A 175 68.28 -20.67 -46.01
C ARG A 175 67.30 -20.99 -44.86
N ARG A 176 66.95 -22.26 -44.67
CA ARG A 176 66.07 -22.68 -43.56
C ARG A 176 66.74 -22.50 -42.20
N GLY A 177 68.02 -22.80 -42.08
CA GLY A 177 68.81 -22.54 -40.87
C GLY A 177 68.88 -21.04 -40.54
N ARG A 178 69.06 -20.16 -41.53
CA ARG A 178 68.97 -18.71 -41.34
C ARG A 178 67.58 -18.26 -40.90
N LEU A 179 66.53 -18.79 -41.54
CA LEU A 179 65.15 -18.50 -41.14
C LEU A 179 64.91 -18.91 -39.68
N LEU A 180 65.35 -20.11 -39.29
CA LEU A 180 65.27 -20.59 -37.91
C LEU A 180 66.05 -19.67 -36.96
N GLY A 181 67.28 -19.28 -37.31
CA GLY A 181 68.08 -18.34 -36.51
C GLY A 181 67.40 -16.97 -36.36
N ILE A 182 66.81 -16.43 -37.42
CA ILE A 182 66.06 -15.17 -37.39
C ILE A 182 64.81 -15.30 -36.51
N LEU A 183 64.03 -16.37 -36.65
CA LEU A 183 62.80 -16.55 -35.86
C LEU A 183 63.09 -16.89 -34.39
N ALA A 184 64.10 -17.70 -34.10
CA ALA A 184 64.44 -18.10 -32.74
C ALA A 184 65.23 -16.99 -32.03
N VAL A 185 66.42 -16.64 -32.54
CA VAL A 185 67.32 -15.66 -31.90
C VAL A 185 66.86 -14.24 -32.20
N GLY A 186 66.55 -13.93 -33.45
CA GLY A 186 66.08 -12.60 -33.84
C GLY A 186 64.73 -12.26 -33.21
N GLY A 187 63.78 -13.19 -33.23
CA GLY A 187 62.50 -13.05 -32.52
C GLY A 187 62.68 -12.81 -31.03
N TYR A 188 63.58 -13.58 -30.38
CA TYR A 188 63.84 -13.44 -28.94
C TYR A 188 64.43 -12.06 -28.60
N LEU A 189 65.41 -11.60 -29.37
CA LEU A 189 66.02 -10.29 -29.17
C LEU A 189 65.03 -9.15 -29.43
N VAL A 190 64.21 -9.25 -30.47
CA VAL A 190 63.18 -8.25 -30.78
C VAL A 190 62.13 -8.20 -29.67
N ALA A 191 61.61 -9.33 -29.21
CA ALA A 191 60.65 -9.38 -28.11
C ALA A 191 61.25 -8.85 -26.80
N GLY A 192 62.48 -9.26 -26.45
CA GLY A 192 63.17 -8.74 -25.27
C GLY A 192 63.42 -7.23 -25.35
N SER A 193 63.84 -6.72 -26.52
CA SER A 193 63.98 -5.27 -26.75
C SER A 193 62.65 -4.52 -26.67
N LEU A 194 61.57 -5.08 -27.21
CA LEU A 194 60.21 -4.51 -27.09
C LEU A 194 59.80 -4.40 -25.61
N PHE A 195 60.03 -5.44 -24.81
CA PHE A 195 59.80 -5.41 -23.35
C PHE A 195 60.65 -4.35 -22.65
N CYS A 196 61.95 -4.24 -22.99
CA CYS A 196 62.82 -3.18 -22.47
C CYS A 196 62.30 -1.78 -22.84
N THR A 197 61.86 -1.55 -24.09
CA THR A 197 61.32 -0.26 -24.53
C THR A 197 59.99 0.08 -23.84
N ALA A 198 59.11 -0.90 -23.66
CA ALA A 198 57.85 -0.70 -22.93
C ALA A 198 58.10 -0.32 -21.46
N ASN A 199 59.09 -0.94 -20.81
CA ASN A 199 59.51 -0.59 -19.45
C ASN A 199 60.16 0.79 -19.35
N ALA A 200 60.95 1.18 -20.36
CA ALA A 200 61.57 2.50 -20.41
C ALA A 200 60.53 3.62 -20.57
N LEU A 201 59.52 3.42 -21.43
CA LEU A 201 58.38 4.33 -21.58
C LEU A 201 57.52 4.41 -20.30
N GLY A 202 57.45 3.31 -19.52
CA GLY A 202 56.80 3.25 -18.21
C GLY A 202 57.62 3.82 -17.04
N GLY A 203 58.72 4.55 -17.30
CA GLY A 203 59.50 5.24 -16.27
C GLY A 203 60.54 4.39 -15.52
N ARG A 204 60.79 3.14 -15.93
CA ARG A 204 61.73 2.22 -15.26
C ARG A 204 63.12 2.09 -15.94
N GLY A 205 63.40 2.94 -16.94
CA GLY A 205 64.67 2.99 -17.66
C GLY A 205 64.93 1.80 -18.59
N PHE A 206 65.94 1.90 -19.46
CA PHE A 206 66.38 0.80 -20.34
C PHE A 206 67.37 -0.09 -19.56
N THR A 207 66.84 -1.04 -18.81
CA THR A 207 67.62 -1.92 -17.93
C THR A 207 67.59 -3.37 -18.39
N THR A 208 68.61 -4.15 -17.99
CA THR A 208 68.68 -5.62 -18.23
C THR A 208 67.50 -6.38 -17.61
N ALA A 209 66.79 -5.73 -16.67
CA ALA A 209 65.50 -6.14 -16.10
C ALA A 209 64.42 -6.49 -17.12
N GLY A 210 64.38 -5.81 -18.28
CA GLY A 210 63.35 -6.09 -19.28
C GLY A 210 63.50 -7.48 -19.91
N PHE A 211 64.74 -7.96 -20.04
CA PHE A 211 65.01 -9.33 -20.51
C PHE A 211 64.66 -10.38 -19.45
N SER A 212 64.92 -10.12 -18.17
CA SER A 212 64.54 -11.06 -17.10
C SER A 212 63.02 -11.16 -16.97
N GLN A 213 62.29 -10.05 -17.09
CA GLN A 213 60.83 -10.06 -17.11
C GLN A 213 60.26 -10.81 -18.32
N PHE A 214 60.85 -10.63 -19.52
CA PHE A 214 60.45 -11.42 -20.68
C PHE A 214 60.72 -12.92 -20.47
N GLN A 215 61.85 -13.26 -19.84
CA GLN A 215 62.18 -14.65 -19.49
C GLN A 215 61.20 -15.22 -18.47
N ASP A 216 60.75 -14.44 -17.49
CA ASP A 216 59.69 -14.84 -16.56
C ASP A 216 58.37 -15.06 -17.28
N VAL A 217 57.98 -14.18 -18.22
CA VAL A 217 56.77 -14.35 -19.03
C VAL A 217 56.85 -15.61 -19.90
N ALA A 218 57.98 -15.87 -20.54
CA ALA A 218 58.21 -17.10 -21.30
C ALA A 218 58.19 -18.35 -20.40
N GLY A 219 58.74 -18.25 -19.19
CA GLY A 219 58.70 -19.31 -18.18
C GLY A 219 57.29 -19.61 -17.70
N ILE A 220 56.51 -18.59 -17.36
CA ILE A 220 55.09 -18.71 -16.97
C ILE A 220 54.28 -19.31 -18.12
N TRP A 221 54.52 -18.88 -19.36
CA TRP A 221 53.89 -19.48 -20.53
C TRP A 221 54.20 -20.98 -20.65
N PHE A 222 55.46 -21.38 -20.45
CA PHE A 222 55.88 -22.78 -20.49
C PHE A 222 55.24 -23.60 -19.36
N GLU A 223 55.25 -23.09 -18.14
CA GLU A 223 54.61 -23.71 -16.97
C GLU A 223 53.10 -23.88 -17.19
N ARG A 224 52.43 -22.88 -17.79
CA ARG A 224 50.99 -22.88 -18.05
C ARG A 224 50.57 -23.78 -19.21
N ASN A 225 51.30 -23.75 -20.33
CA ASN A 225 50.87 -24.42 -21.57
C ASN A 225 51.50 -25.80 -21.76
N ILE A 226 52.74 -26.01 -21.29
CA ILE A 226 53.45 -27.28 -21.46
C ILE A 226 53.36 -28.13 -20.19
N LEU A 227 53.59 -27.55 -19.00
CA LEU A 227 53.44 -28.28 -17.72
C LEU A 227 52.00 -28.28 -17.19
N LEU A 228 51.09 -27.53 -17.82
CA LEU A 228 49.68 -27.41 -17.44
C LEU A 228 49.45 -26.97 -15.99
N HIS A 229 50.39 -26.21 -15.41
CA HIS A 229 50.21 -25.62 -14.09
C HIS A 229 49.12 -24.52 -14.12
N ASN A 230 48.27 -24.51 -13.09
CA ASN A 230 47.24 -23.48 -12.91
C ASN A 230 47.84 -22.23 -12.24
N ILE A 231 48.71 -21.54 -12.96
CA ILE A 231 49.33 -20.29 -12.53
C ILE A 231 48.69 -19.16 -13.34
N ILE A 232 48.13 -18.15 -12.68
CA ILE A 232 47.55 -16.97 -13.34
C ILE A 232 48.64 -16.01 -13.82
N TRP A 233 48.33 -15.20 -14.85
CA TRP A 233 49.24 -14.12 -15.23
C TRP A 233 49.36 -13.10 -14.08
N PRO A 234 50.56 -12.53 -13.83
CA PRO A 234 50.77 -11.54 -12.77
C PRO A 234 49.86 -10.32 -12.97
N ARG A 235 48.95 -10.09 -12.03
CA ARG A 235 48.03 -8.94 -12.01
C ARG A 235 48.71 -7.67 -11.52
N GLN A 236 48.23 -6.51 -11.99
CA GLN A 236 48.70 -5.18 -11.60
C GLN A 236 48.08 -4.70 -10.27
N ALA A 237 46.86 -5.13 -9.98
CA ALA A 237 46.17 -4.89 -8.71
C ALA A 237 45.69 -6.20 -8.06
N GLN A 238 45.39 -6.14 -6.77
CA GLN A 238 44.74 -7.22 -6.03
C GLN A 238 43.74 -6.61 -5.05
N LEU A 239 42.48 -7.05 -5.15
CA LEU A 239 41.37 -6.59 -4.33
C LEU A 239 40.84 -7.73 -3.45
N GLU A 240 40.48 -7.41 -2.21
CA GLU A 240 39.87 -8.34 -1.26
C GLU A 240 38.61 -7.74 -0.62
N TYR A 241 37.58 -8.56 -0.41
CA TYR A 241 36.36 -8.15 0.28
C TYR A 241 36.62 -8.03 1.78
N LEU A 242 36.22 -6.91 2.38
CA LEU A 242 36.38 -6.71 3.82
C LEU A 242 35.27 -7.37 4.64
N ASP A 243 34.05 -7.42 4.10
CA ASP A 243 32.89 -7.95 4.80
C ASP A 243 32.60 -9.38 4.33
N ALA A 244 32.45 -10.31 5.27
CA ALA A 244 31.91 -11.64 4.98
C ALA A 244 30.37 -11.58 4.93
N PRO A 245 29.72 -12.23 3.95
CA PRO A 245 28.26 -12.30 3.92
C PRO A 245 27.71 -13.02 5.17
N PRO A 246 26.55 -12.61 5.71
CA PRO A 246 25.99 -13.24 6.91
C PRO A 246 25.58 -14.71 6.70
N TRP A 247 25.28 -15.08 5.46
CA TRP A 247 24.83 -16.42 5.07
C TRP A 247 25.87 -17.12 4.18
N GLY A 248 27.08 -17.30 4.70
CA GLY A 248 28.18 -17.94 3.97
C GLY A 248 28.71 -17.05 2.85
N ASP A 249 28.42 -17.40 1.59
CA ASP A 249 28.87 -16.67 0.39
C ASP A 249 27.79 -15.77 -0.24
N GLU A 250 26.61 -15.66 0.38
CA GLU A 250 25.45 -14.97 -0.17
C GLU A 250 24.88 -13.90 0.76
N TYR A 251 24.45 -12.79 0.17
CA TYR A 251 23.61 -11.79 0.83
C TYR A 251 22.15 -12.05 0.49
N ARG A 252 21.24 -11.88 1.45
CA ARG A 252 19.79 -11.94 1.23
C ARG A 252 19.19 -10.54 1.43
N ILE A 253 18.32 -10.13 0.52
CA ILE A 253 17.65 -8.82 0.59
C ILE A 253 16.19 -8.94 0.16
N GLY A 254 15.35 -7.98 0.59
CA GLY A 254 13.99 -7.84 0.12
C GLY A 254 13.93 -7.42 -1.35
N ARG A 255 12.88 -7.85 -2.05
CA ARG A 255 12.63 -7.44 -3.44
C ARG A 255 12.40 -5.94 -3.54
N GLY A 256 13.23 -5.25 -4.33
CA GLY A 256 13.16 -3.80 -4.51
C GLY A 256 13.96 -3.01 -3.46
N ASP A 257 14.57 -3.68 -2.48
CA ASP A 257 15.51 -3.02 -1.58
C ASP A 257 16.82 -2.69 -2.29
N ARG A 258 17.52 -1.69 -1.77
CA ARG A 258 18.91 -1.42 -2.15
C ARG A 258 19.78 -2.57 -1.63
N GLY A 259 20.61 -3.13 -2.51
CA GLY A 259 21.54 -4.18 -2.10
C GLY A 259 22.55 -3.71 -1.03
N PRO A 260 23.25 -4.67 -0.39
CA PRO A 260 24.18 -4.39 0.69
C PRO A 260 25.33 -3.49 0.23
N VAL A 261 25.88 -2.69 1.14
CA VAL A 261 27.07 -1.91 0.84
C VAL A 261 28.27 -2.85 0.79
N ILE A 262 28.98 -2.89 -0.35
CA ILE A 262 30.15 -3.73 -0.55
C ILE A 262 31.41 -2.90 -0.32
N ARG A 263 32.29 -3.41 0.55
CA ARG A 263 33.60 -2.82 0.80
C ARG A 263 34.70 -3.75 0.33
N VAL A 264 35.64 -3.20 -0.42
CA VAL A 264 36.86 -3.89 -0.85
C VAL A 264 38.10 -3.08 -0.50
N ARG A 265 39.23 -3.75 -0.31
CA ARG A 265 40.54 -3.11 -0.14
C ARG A 265 41.49 -3.54 -1.24
N ALA A 266 42.29 -2.59 -1.74
CA ALA A 266 43.42 -2.88 -2.63
C ALA A 266 44.72 -2.99 -1.84
N PHE A 267 45.50 -4.04 -2.09
CA PHE A 267 46.82 -4.23 -1.47
C PHE A 267 47.94 -3.62 -2.31
N LYS A 268 48.93 -3.04 -1.63
CA LYS A 268 50.14 -2.46 -2.23
C LYS A 268 51.31 -3.45 -2.21
N TYR A 269 51.54 -4.15 -1.08
CA TYR A 269 52.60 -5.16 -0.98
C TYR A 269 52.04 -6.58 -0.86
N VAL A 270 52.44 -7.46 -1.79
CA VAL A 270 51.99 -8.86 -1.82
C VAL A 270 53.15 -9.84 -1.89
N ILE A 271 52.99 -10.99 -1.22
CA ILE A 271 53.96 -12.09 -1.18
C ILE A 271 53.34 -13.37 -1.76
N ALA A 272 54.15 -14.15 -2.48
CA ALA A 272 53.72 -15.40 -3.07
C ALA A 272 53.70 -16.55 -2.04
N GLY A 273 52.63 -17.35 -2.08
CA GLY A 273 52.51 -18.59 -1.33
C GLY A 273 52.10 -18.45 0.15
N ALA A 274 52.07 -19.59 0.83
CA ALA A 274 51.73 -19.69 2.25
C ALA A 274 52.88 -19.13 3.12
N PRO A 275 52.58 -18.63 4.35
CA PRO A 275 53.61 -18.13 5.25
C PRO A 275 54.62 -19.22 5.63
N SER A 276 55.86 -18.78 5.86
CA SER A 276 56.89 -19.68 6.37
C SER A 276 56.56 -20.15 7.79
N LYS A 277 57.06 -21.33 8.19
CA LYS A 277 56.90 -21.82 9.58
C LYS A 277 57.38 -20.80 10.62
N ARG A 278 58.41 -20.03 10.29
CA ARG A 278 58.94 -18.94 11.12
C ARG A 278 57.94 -17.79 11.25
N ALA A 279 57.31 -17.36 10.16
CA ALA A 279 56.31 -16.31 10.17
C ALA A 279 55.10 -16.69 11.03
N VAL A 280 54.62 -17.94 10.91
CA VAL A 280 53.53 -18.47 11.73
C VAL A 280 53.89 -18.49 13.22
N GLN A 281 55.12 -18.88 13.56
CA GLN A 281 55.61 -18.86 14.95
C GLN A 281 55.75 -17.44 15.50
N ALA A 282 56.25 -16.50 14.70
CA ALA A 282 56.38 -15.10 15.07
C ALA A 282 54.99 -14.46 15.29
N TYR A 283 54.03 -14.77 14.41
CA TYR A 283 52.65 -14.32 14.58
C TYR A 283 51.98 -14.93 15.81
N ARG A 284 52.17 -16.23 16.06
CA ARG A 284 51.71 -16.89 17.30
C ARG A 284 52.28 -16.21 18.54
N ALA A 285 53.59 -15.96 18.57
CA ALA A 285 54.24 -15.29 19.71
C ALA A 285 53.72 -13.86 19.92
N TRP A 286 53.43 -13.16 18.82
CA TRP A 286 52.83 -11.82 18.86
C TRP A 286 51.38 -11.84 19.37
N LEU A 287 50.56 -12.80 18.97
CA LEU A 287 49.19 -12.97 19.51
C LEU A 287 49.23 -13.26 21.02
N THR A 288 50.13 -14.15 21.45
CA THR A 288 50.30 -14.47 22.88
C THR A 288 50.74 -13.25 23.70
N SER A 289 51.62 -12.40 23.17
CA SER A 289 52.03 -11.17 23.88
C SER A 289 50.93 -10.12 23.99
N ARG A 290 49.86 -10.24 23.20
CA ARG A 290 48.67 -9.37 23.21
C ARG A 290 47.49 -9.93 24.01
N GLY A 291 47.66 -11.09 24.65
CA GLY A 291 46.61 -11.74 25.43
C GLY A 291 45.52 -12.44 24.61
N VAL A 292 45.75 -12.64 23.30
CA VAL A 292 44.85 -13.43 22.43
C VAL A 292 45.24 -14.91 22.56
N GLY A 293 44.36 -15.73 23.12
CA GLY A 293 44.61 -17.15 23.40
C GLY A 293 43.36 -18.02 23.23
N GLY A 294 43.55 -19.35 23.21
CA GLY A 294 42.46 -20.31 23.08
C GLY A 294 42.01 -20.51 21.62
N ASP A 295 40.68 -20.63 21.41
CA ASP A 295 40.09 -20.98 20.13
C ASP A 295 40.23 -19.87 19.07
N GLU A 296 40.16 -18.59 19.47
CA GLU A 296 40.33 -17.44 18.57
C GLU A 296 41.76 -17.39 17.98
N GLN A 297 42.78 -17.68 18.81
CA GLN A 297 44.17 -17.76 18.35
C GLN A 297 44.35 -18.89 17.33
N ASN A 298 43.71 -20.04 17.55
CA ASN A 298 43.79 -21.17 16.62
C ASN A 298 43.11 -20.84 15.29
N GLN A 299 41.92 -20.21 15.32
CA GLN A 299 41.19 -19.81 14.12
C GLN A 299 42.00 -18.83 13.25
N TRP A 300 42.60 -17.79 13.85
CA TRP A 300 43.43 -16.84 13.12
C TRP A 300 44.72 -17.47 12.57
N LEU A 301 45.35 -18.37 13.34
CA LEU A 301 46.52 -19.10 12.87
C LEU A 301 46.20 -20.07 11.73
N GLU A 302 45.02 -20.68 11.72
CA GLU A 302 44.54 -21.52 10.63
C GLU A 302 44.28 -20.69 9.37
N GLN A 303 43.62 -19.53 9.50
CA GLN A 303 43.39 -18.60 8.40
C GLN A 303 44.71 -18.05 7.83
N PHE A 304 45.66 -17.65 8.68
CA PHE A 304 46.97 -17.16 8.25
C PHE A 304 47.78 -18.22 7.50
N GLN A 305 47.68 -19.49 7.90
CA GLN A 305 48.36 -20.60 7.23
C GLN A 305 47.70 -21.03 5.92
N GLN A 306 46.48 -20.57 5.65
CA GLN A 306 45.73 -20.98 4.47
C GLN A 306 46.47 -20.56 3.21
N LYS A 307 46.59 -21.50 2.26
CA LYS A 307 47.19 -21.19 0.97
C LYS A 307 46.27 -20.22 0.21
N PRO A 308 46.78 -19.06 -0.26
CA PRO A 308 45.94 -18.11 -0.98
C PRO A 308 45.39 -18.75 -2.26
N ALA A 309 44.10 -18.53 -2.54
CA ALA A 309 43.40 -19.14 -3.67
C ALA A 309 44.06 -18.82 -5.01
N GLU A 310 44.60 -17.60 -5.16
CA GLU A 310 45.28 -17.12 -6.37
C GLU A 310 46.81 -17.11 -6.25
N GLY A 311 47.36 -17.72 -5.18
CA GLY A 311 48.80 -17.85 -4.97
C GLY A 311 49.50 -16.61 -4.38
N TRP A 312 48.79 -15.50 -4.19
CA TRP A 312 49.31 -14.25 -3.61
C TRP A 312 48.49 -13.80 -2.41
N ARG A 313 49.16 -13.31 -1.37
CA ARG A 313 48.53 -12.72 -0.18
C ARG A 313 49.20 -11.42 0.22
N ALA A 314 48.54 -10.62 1.04
CA ALA A 314 49.12 -9.42 1.62
C ALA A 314 50.42 -9.74 2.38
N LEU A 315 51.44 -8.89 2.23
CA LEU A 315 52.70 -9.06 2.93
C LEU A 315 52.53 -8.66 4.41
N SER A 316 52.67 -9.64 5.30
CA SER A 316 52.65 -9.38 6.75
C SER A 316 54.02 -8.94 7.26
N TRP A 317 54.03 -8.22 8.38
CA TRP A 317 55.26 -7.90 9.12
C TRP A 317 56.05 -9.15 9.50
N PHE A 318 55.36 -10.25 9.80
CA PHE A 318 55.97 -11.50 10.24
C PHE A 318 56.65 -12.28 9.12
N ASP A 319 56.38 -11.92 7.86
CA ASP A 319 57.03 -12.50 6.68
C ASP A 319 58.38 -11.87 6.35
N LEU A 320 58.74 -10.77 7.03
CA LEU A 320 60.02 -10.12 6.82
C LEU A 320 61.18 -11.03 7.26
N THR A 321 62.04 -11.38 6.32
CA THR A 321 63.30 -12.07 6.56
C THR A 321 64.47 -11.20 6.11
N PRO A 322 65.68 -11.40 6.67
CA PRO A 322 66.87 -10.67 6.23
C PRO A 322 67.16 -10.81 4.73
N GLU A 323 66.80 -11.96 4.14
CA GLU A 323 66.93 -12.24 2.72
C GLU A 323 65.94 -11.44 1.86
N LEU A 324 64.71 -11.24 2.35
CA LEU A 324 63.66 -10.49 1.66
C LEU A 324 63.94 -8.98 1.71
N LEU A 325 64.39 -8.47 2.87
CA LEU A 325 64.74 -7.06 3.05
C LEU A 325 66.12 -6.70 2.46
N GLY A 326 67.04 -7.67 2.32
CA GLY A 326 68.44 -7.42 1.93
C GLY A 326 69.29 -6.80 3.05
N ALA A 327 68.74 -6.68 4.25
CA ALA A 327 69.33 -6.09 5.44
C ALA A 327 68.81 -6.84 6.69
N PRO A 328 69.52 -6.82 7.83
CA PRO A 328 69.00 -7.41 9.06
C PRO A 328 67.67 -6.73 9.44
N VAL A 329 66.63 -7.54 9.65
CA VAL A 329 65.32 -7.06 10.09
C VAL A 329 65.50 -6.41 11.48
N PRO A 330 65.18 -5.11 11.64
CA PRO A 330 65.32 -4.44 12.92
C PRO A 330 64.46 -5.10 14.01
N ASP A 331 65.04 -5.35 15.19
CA ASP A 331 64.30 -5.86 16.36
C ASP A 331 63.51 -4.70 17.00
N LEU A 332 62.38 -4.37 16.39
CA LEU A 332 61.51 -3.27 16.79
C LEU A 332 60.28 -3.81 17.53
N VAL A 333 60.00 -3.28 18.70
CA VAL A 333 58.76 -3.58 19.43
C VAL A 333 57.62 -2.81 18.77
N LEU A 334 56.68 -3.54 18.17
CA LEU A 334 55.48 -2.95 17.58
C LEU A 334 54.57 -2.36 18.68
N PRO A 335 54.01 -1.16 18.50
CA PRO A 335 53.20 -0.47 19.51
C PRO A 335 51.98 -1.28 20.00
N ALA A 336 51.69 -1.20 21.31
CA ALA A 336 50.62 -1.96 21.98
C ALA A 336 49.19 -1.61 21.50
N ASP A 337 49.03 -0.42 20.92
CA ASP A 337 47.79 0.14 20.39
C ASP A 337 47.46 -0.34 18.96
N TRP A 338 48.43 -0.88 18.23
CA TRP A 338 48.21 -1.38 16.87
C TRP A 338 47.47 -2.70 16.90
N LYS A 339 46.21 -2.69 16.46
CA LYS A 339 45.36 -3.87 16.31
C LYS A 339 45.37 -4.34 14.87
N VAL A 340 45.42 -5.66 14.69
CA VAL A 340 45.24 -6.31 13.39
C VAL A 340 43.78 -6.14 12.98
N ARG A 341 43.52 -5.76 11.72
CA ARG A 341 42.15 -5.63 11.19
C ARG A 341 41.57 -6.96 10.73
N ASP A 342 42.42 -7.82 10.16
CA ASP A 342 42.09 -9.18 9.78
C ASP A 342 43.09 -10.18 10.40
N GLY A 343 42.59 -11.01 11.32
CA GLY A 343 43.38 -12.06 11.98
C GLY A 343 43.98 -13.07 11.00
N GLY A 344 43.35 -13.26 9.84
CA GLY A 344 43.86 -14.13 8.78
C GLY A 344 45.05 -13.55 8.02
N ALA A 345 45.17 -12.24 7.88
CA ALA A 345 46.31 -11.60 7.19
C ALA A 345 47.47 -11.24 8.13
N GLY A 346 47.21 -11.16 9.44
CA GLY A 346 48.15 -10.59 10.41
C GLY A 346 48.36 -9.09 10.20
N LEU A 347 49.33 -8.50 10.89
CA LEU A 347 49.63 -7.07 10.72
C LEU A 347 50.33 -6.86 9.37
N THR A 348 49.60 -6.32 8.40
CA THR A 348 50.12 -6.10 7.03
C THR A 348 51.02 -4.88 6.96
N LEU A 349 51.94 -4.85 5.99
CA LEU A 349 52.80 -3.68 5.82
C LEU A 349 52.04 -2.45 5.34
N ASP A 350 50.96 -2.65 4.59
CA ASP A 350 50.05 -1.56 4.18
C ASP A 350 49.43 -0.90 5.42
N GLU A 351 49.04 -1.69 6.42
CA GLU A 351 48.51 -1.18 7.70
C GLU A 351 49.58 -0.44 8.52
N ILE A 352 50.83 -0.90 8.46
CA ILE A 352 51.96 -0.24 9.13
C ILE A 352 52.24 1.10 8.46
N GLU A 353 52.30 1.15 7.13
CA GLU A 353 52.48 2.39 6.36
C GLU A 353 51.35 3.39 6.70
N LEU A 354 50.10 2.93 6.70
CA LEU A 354 48.96 3.77 7.06
C LEU A 354 49.04 4.30 8.49
N ASN A 355 49.32 3.43 9.47
CA ASN A 355 49.43 3.87 10.87
C ASN A 355 50.60 4.85 11.06
N LEU A 356 51.68 4.72 10.29
CA LEU A 356 52.78 5.70 10.28
C LEU A 356 52.44 7.02 9.61
N ASP A 357 51.41 7.08 8.76
CA ASP A 357 50.96 8.31 8.11
C ASP A 357 49.87 9.06 8.92
N LYS A 358 49.23 8.39 9.88
CA LYS A 358 48.30 9.02 10.83
C LYS A 358 49.04 9.94 11.81
N SER A 359 48.57 11.19 11.94
CA SER A 359 49.16 12.20 12.83
C SER A 359 49.02 11.88 14.32
N GLU A 360 48.03 11.06 14.72
CA GLU A 360 47.82 10.62 16.10
C GLU A 360 48.91 9.63 16.55
N THR A 361 49.33 8.75 15.64
CA THR A 361 50.34 7.71 15.91
C THR A 361 51.74 8.31 16.08
N HIS A 362 52.00 9.50 15.52
CA HIS A 362 53.27 10.22 15.72
C HIS A 362 53.46 10.70 17.16
N LYS A 363 52.37 10.81 17.94
CA LYS A 363 52.42 11.24 19.34
C LYS A 363 52.71 10.10 20.31
N THR A 364 52.40 8.85 19.94
CA THR A 364 52.54 7.66 20.79
C THR A 364 53.81 6.85 20.50
N LEU A 365 54.44 7.05 19.34
CA LEU A 365 55.62 6.29 18.91
C LEU A 365 56.95 7.00 19.25
N ALA A 366 57.97 6.23 19.65
CA ALA A 366 59.33 6.76 19.78
C ALA A 366 59.90 7.17 18.39
N PRO A 367 60.57 8.33 18.25
CA PRO A 367 61.10 8.81 16.97
C PRO A 367 62.06 7.83 16.27
N GLU A 368 62.82 7.06 17.05
CA GLU A 368 63.75 6.04 16.53
C GLU A 368 63.00 4.86 15.90
N THR A 369 61.96 4.36 16.56
CA THR A 369 61.10 3.29 16.03
C THR A 369 60.37 3.74 14.77
N GLN A 370 59.90 4.99 14.72
CA GLN A 370 59.24 5.56 13.54
C GLN A 370 60.19 5.63 12.34
N LYS A 371 61.42 6.13 12.56
CA LYS A 371 62.46 6.18 11.52
C LYS A 371 62.88 4.78 11.07
N GLY A 372 62.99 3.83 12.00
CA GLY A 372 63.27 2.43 11.71
C GLY A 372 62.21 1.79 10.82
N LEU A 373 60.93 1.95 11.14
CA LEU A 373 59.84 1.42 10.33
C LEU A 373 59.76 2.07 8.93
N ARG A 374 59.95 3.40 8.82
CA ARG A 374 60.02 4.08 7.51
C ARG A 374 61.22 3.61 6.68
N ASN A 375 62.36 3.33 7.30
CA ASN A 375 63.52 2.76 6.61
C ASN A 375 63.24 1.35 6.08
N VAL A 376 62.55 0.50 6.86
CA VAL A 376 62.13 -0.84 6.42
C VAL A 376 61.21 -0.74 5.21
N LEU A 377 60.23 0.18 5.23
CA LEU A 377 59.34 0.41 4.09
C LEU A 377 60.10 0.91 2.85
N ALA A 378 61.06 1.83 3.02
CA ALA A 378 61.88 2.32 1.91
C ALA A 378 62.78 1.23 1.30
N GLN A 379 63.41 0.40 2.13
CA GLN A 379 64.22 -0.74 1.67
C GLN A 379 63.36 -1.78 0.97
N LEU A 380 62.19 -2.08 1.52
CA LEU A 380 61.24 -2.98 0.89
C LEU A 380 60.75 -2.43 -0.45
N GLU A 381 60.47 -1.13 -0.55
CA GLU A 381 60.05 -0.50 -1.81
C GLU A 381 61.13 -0.62 -2.89
N GLU A 382 62.40 -0.46 -2.53
CA GLU A 382 63.53 -0.69 -3.45
C GLU A 382 63.61 -2.17 -3.88
N ARG A 383 63.50 -3.11 -2.92
CA ARG A 383 63.54 -4.56 -3.20
C ARG A 383 62.33 -5.04 -4.01
N ALA A 384 61.14 -4.51 -3.76
CA ALA A 384 59.92 -4.88 -4.48
C ALA A 384 59.94 -4.39 -5.95
N ASN A 385 60.82 -3.44 -6.29
CA ASN A 385 61.09 -3.02 -7.66
C ASN A 385 62.18 -3.87 -8.35
N ASP A 386 62.88 -4.75 -7.62
CA ASP A 386 63.88 -5.68 -8.18
C ASP A 386 63.19 -6.79 -8.99
N PRO A 387 63.49 -6.91 -10.30
CA PRO A 387 62.92 -7.96 -11.14
C PRO A 387 63.17 -9.38 -10.63
N ALA A 388 64.28 -9.62 -9.91
CA ALA A 388 64.60 -10.94 -9.38
C ALA A 388 63.58 -11.44 -8.33
N LEU A 389 62.85 -10.51 -7.70
CA LEU A 389 61.84 -10.80 -6.69
C LEU A 389 60.42 -10.86 -7.25
N ASN A 390 60.20 -10.61 -8.54
CA ASN A 390 58.85 -10.60 -9.15
C ASN A 390 58.01 -11.87 -8.91
N ARG A 391 58.66 -13.02 -8.67
CA ARG A 391 57.99 -14.30 -8.38
C ARG A 391 57.72 -14.54 -6.90
N THR A 392 58.27 -13.72 -6.01
CA THR A 392 58.18 -13.88 -4.54
C THR A 392 57.56 -12.66 -3.85
N LEU A 393 57.95 -11.44 -4.21
CA LEU A 393 57.47 -10.16 -3.66
C LEU A 393 57.11 -9.21 -4.81
N ARG A 394 55.94 -8.57 -4.74
CA ARG A 394 55.52 -7.56 -5.73
C ARG A 394 54.93 -6.34 -5.06
N LYS A 395 55.24 -5.18 -5.64
CA LYS A 395 54.53 -3.93 -5.41
C LYS A 395 53.44 -3.77 -6.46
N LEU A 396 52.19 -3.78 -6.03
CA LEU A 396 51.02 -3.60 -6.87
C LEU A 396 50.63 -2.12 -6.98
N THR A 397 49.91 -1.79 -8.04
CA THR A 397 49.33 -0.47 -8.25
C THR A 397 47.98 -0.41 -7.57
N ILE A 398 47.78 0.59 -6.71
CA ILE A 398 46.47 0.89 -6.12
C ILE A 398 45.61 1.52 -7.21
N PRO A 399 44.46 0.93 -7.59
CA PRO A 399 43.60 1.49 -8.64
C PRO A 399 43.09 2.89 -8.28
N ASP A 400 43.03 3.82 -9.23
CA ASP A 400 42.40 5.12 -8.97
C ASP A 400 40.88 4.98 -8.80
N GLU A 401 40.27 4.05 -9.55
CA GLU A 401 38.84 3.72 -9.53
C GLU A 401 38.63 2.21 -9.44
N ALA A 402 37.59 1.78 -8.73
CA ALA A 402 37.11 0.40 -8.69
C ALA A 402 35.65 0.33 -9.16
N LEU A 403 35.29 -0.70 -9.90
CA LEU A 403 33.96 -0.88 -10.50
C LEU A 403 33.26 -2.09 -9.87
N LEU A 404 32.08 -1.88 -9.29
CA LEU A 404 31.17 -2.93 -8.87
C LEU A 404 30.33 -3.37 -10.07
N ILE A 405 30.57 -4.58 -10.58
CA ILE A 405 29.88 -5.15 -11.73
C ILE A 405 28.94 -6.25 -11.23
N TYR A 406 27.66 -6.17 -11.60
CA TYR A 406 26.67 -7.18 -11.20
C TYR A 406 25.77 -7.58 -12.37
N LYS A 407 25.50 -8.89 -12.44
CA LYS A 407 24.79 -9.56 -13.53
C LYS A 407 23.73 -10.51 -12.97
N GLY A 408 22.48 -10.31 -13.39
CA GLY A 408 21.34 -11.19 -13.17
C GLY A 408 20.86 -11.81 -14.48
N ALA A 409 19.63 -12.33 -14.50
CA ALA A 409 19.05 -12.91 -15.70
C ALA A 409 18.68 -11.84 -16.73
N ALA A 410 18.19 -10.68 -16.28
CA ALA A 410 17.83 -9.54 -17.12
C ALA A 410 18.70 -8.29 -16.85
N THR A 411 19.40 -8.25 -15.71
CA THR A 411 20.17 -7.09 -15.25
C THR A 411 21.65 -7.26 -15.58
N ASN A 412 22.28 -6.27 -16.20
CA ASN A 412 23.74 -6.18 -16.31
C ASN A 412 24.14 -4.72 -16.12
N SER A 413 24.74 -4.44 -14.97
CA SER A 413 25.04 -3.07 -14.54
C SER A 413 26.42 -3.00 -13.94
N GLN A 414 27.02 -1.81 -14.02
CA GLN A 414 28.29 -1.48 -13.41
C GLN A 414 28.18 -0.14 -12.70
N THR A 415 28.73 -0.06 -11.49
CA THR A 415 28.72 1.15 -10.66
C THR A 415 30.14 1.46 -10.21
N THR A 416 30.60 2.70 -10.40
CA THR A 416 31.88 3.15 -9.85
C THR A 416 31.80 3.23 -8.34
N MET A 417 32.71 2.56 -7.66
CA MET A 417 32.82 2.56 -6.20
C MET A 417 33.50 3.85 -5.73
N GLN A 418 33.04 4.37 -4.60
CA GLN A 418 33.66 5.52 -3.96
C GLN A 418 34.93 5.09 -3.25
N ARG A 419 36.06 5.70 -3.61
CA ARG A 419 37.33 5.50 -2.91
C ARG A 419 37.30 6.21 -1.55
N LEU A 420 37.58 5.45 -0.50
CA LEU A 420 37.75 5.90 0.87
C LEU A 420 39.24 6.06 1.20
N ALA A 421 39.53 6.49 2.43
CA ALA A 421 40.89 6.42 2.96
C ALA A 421 41.40 4.96 2.97
N ASP A 422 42.72 4.78 3.02
CA ASP A 422 43.35 3.45 3.18
C ASP A 422 43.14 2.47 2.02
N SER A 423 43.01 2.99 0.79
CA SER A 423 42.83 2.15 -0.41
C SER A 423 41.60 1.22 -0.32
N GLU A 424 40.60 1.64 0.45
CA GLU A 424 39.30 0.99 0.54
C GLU A 424 38.33 1.62 -0.46
N TYR A 425 37.41 0.82 -1.00
CA TYR A 425 36.37 1.27 -1.92
C TYR A 425 35.04 0.79 -1.41
N THR A 426 34.04 1.67 -1.42
CA THR A 426 32.67 1.35 -1.02
C THR A 426 31.72 1.52 -2.21
N GLY A 427 30.89 0.51 -2.44
CA GLY A 427 29.93 0.48 -3.54
C GLY A 427 28.56 0.06 -3.04
N GLN A 428 27.52 0.72 -3.52
CA GLN A 428 26.14 0.36 -3.22
C GLN A 428 25.43 -0.11 -4.49
N PHE A 429 24.59 -1.14 -4.38
CA PHE A 429 23.74 -1.57 -5.47
C PHE A 429 22.56 -0.59 -5.67
N GLY A 430 22.00 -0.57 -6.88
CA GLY A 430 20.67 0.00 -7.09
C GLY A 430 19.57 -0.88 -6.48
N ASP A 431 18.32 -0.56 -6.80
CA ASP A 431 17.16 -1.36 -6.37
C ASP A 431 17.17 -2.71 -7.12
N LEU A 432 17.40 -3.80 -6.39
CA LEU A 432 17.54 -5.13 -6.97
C LEU A 432 16.18 -5.86 -6.97
N LYS A 433 15.73 -6.27 -8.16
CA LYS A 433 14.45 -6.97 -8.36
C LYS A 433 14.59 -8.48 -8.57
N GLU A 434 15.81 -8.93 -8.82
CA GLU A 434 16.18 -10.32 -9.09
C GLU A 434 17.53 -10.65 -8.44
N THR A 435 17.80 -11.94 -8.25
CA THR A 435 19.09 -12.43 -7.76
C THR A 435 20.20 -12.08 -8.74
N VAL A 436 21.26 -11.45 -8.25
CA VAL A 436 22.42 -11.02 -9.04
C VAL A 436 23.72 -11.62 -8.52
N THR A 437 24.63 -11.95 -9.43
CA THR A 437 26.02 -12.26 -9.12
C THR A 437 26.86 -11.02 -9.35
N PHE A 438 27.76 -10.69 -8.41
CA PHE A 438 28.59 -9.49 -8.50
C PHE A 438 30.07 -9.78 -8.29
N THR A 439 30.88 -8.94 -8.90
CA THR A 439 32.34 -8.91 -8.83
C THR A 439 32.81 -7.47 -8.79
N VAL A 440 33.93 -7.20 -8.14
CA VAL A 440 34.57 -5.90 -8.14
C VAL A 440 35.80 -5.95 -9.03
N GLN A 441 35.88 -5.03 -9.98
CA GLN A 441 37.00 -4.87 -10.88
C GLN A 441 37.88 -3.70 -10.43
N GLY A 442 39.20 -3.92 -10.40
CA GLY A 442 40.20 -2.86 -10.28
C GLY A 442 41.35 -3.14 -11.24
N LEU A 443 41.60 -2.23 -12.18
CA LEU A 443 42.53 -2.43 -13.29
C LEU A 443 42.28 -3.77 -14.02
N ASP A 444 43.21 -4.71 -13.91
CA ASP A 444 43.22 -6.04 -14.56
C ASP A 444 42.76 -7.18 -13.63
N TYR A 445 42.30 -6.86 -12.42
CA TYR A 445 41.89 -7.81 -11.39
C TYR A 445 40.37 -7.81 -11.18
N TYR A 446 39.81 -9.01 -11.05
CA TYR A 446 38.41 -9.24 -10.67
C TYR A 446 38.38 -10.05 -9.36
N THR A 447 37.62 -9.59 -8.38
CA THR A 447 37.39 -10.36 -7.16
C THR A 447 36.57 -11.63 -7.43
N PRO A 448 36.63 -12.63 -6.54
CA PRO A 448 35.77 -13.81 -6.63
C PRO A 448 34.27 -13.43 -6.69
N PRO A 449 33.47 -14.08 -7.54
CA PRO A 449 32.05 -13.75 -7.67
C PRO A 449 31.27 -14.13 -6.41
N ARG A 450 30.46 -13.20 -5.90
CA ARG A 450 29.50 -13.42 -4.80
C ARG A 450 28.07 -13.16 -5.27
N LYS A 451 27.07 -13.62 -4.51
CA LYS A 451 25.66 -13.48 -4.89
C LYS A 451 24.87 -12.63 -3.90
N VAL A 452 23.92 -11.89 -4.44
CA VAL A 452 22.84 -11.24 -3.69
C VAL A 452 21.54 -11.89 -4.12
N VAL A 453 20.94 -12.67 -3.23
CA VAL A 453 19.67 -13.38 -3.42
C VAL A 453 18.53 -12.46 -3.03
N VAL A 454 17.62 -12.23 -3.97
CA VAL A 454 16.40 -11.47 -3.71
C VAL A 454 15.34 -12.43 -3.17
N VAL A 455 14.85 -12.11 -1.98
CA VAL A 455 13.87 -12.87 -1.23
C VAL A 455 12.63 -12.01 -1.06
N ASP A 456 11.44 -12.59 -1.18
CA ASP A 456 10.21 -11.83 -0.98
C ASP A 456 10.11 -11.33 0.46
N PRO A 457 9.74 -10.06 0.72
CA PRO A 457 9.59 -9.57 2.07
C PRO A 457 8.47 -10.31 2.80
N PRO A 458 8.55 -10.43 4.14
CA PRO A 458 7.45 -11.01 4.90
C PRO A 458 6.18 -10.17 4.67
N VAL A 459 5.03 -10.83 4.61
CA VAL A 459 3.71 -10.20 4.57
C VAL A 459 2.77 -10.89 5.55
N LEU A 460 1.76 -10.17 6.03
CA LEU A 460 0.69 -10.75 6.85
C LEU A 460 -0.25 -11.57 5.96
N GLU A 461 -0.42 -12.85 6.26
CA GLU A 461 -1.42 -13.71 5.61
C GLU A 461 -2.78 -13.54 6.28
N GLN A 462 -2.77 -13.35 7.59
CA GLN A 462 -3.97 -13.22 8.40
C GLN A 462 -3.79 -12.16 9.47
N LEU A 463 -4.82 -11.34 9.64
CA LEU A 463 -4.94 -10.38 10.73
C LEU A 463 -6.33 -10.54 11.34
N LEU A 464 -6.39 -11.12 12.53
CA LEU A 464 -7.62 -11.30 13.30
C LEU A 464 -7.75 -10.18 14.32
N ARG A 465 -8.96 -9.64 14.44
CA ARG A 465 -9.36 -8.71 15.50
C ARG A 465 -10.31 -9.42 16.47
N GLU A 466 -9.94 -9.44 17.74
CA GLU A 466 -10.84 -9.80 18.84
C GLU A 466 -11.26 -8.52 19.56
N GLU A 467 -12.57 -8.31 19.69
CA GLU A 467 -13.14 -7.08 20.23
C GLU A 467 -13.87 -7.34 21.54
N GLU A 468 -13.56 -6.52 22.55
CA GLU A 468 -14.29 -6.43 23.81
C GLU A 468 -14.97 -5.05 23.84
N ARG A 469 -16.22 -4.99 23.38
CA ARG A 469 -16.96 -3.73 23.22
C ARG A 469 -17.71 -3.36 24.50
N PRO A 470 -18.01 -2.08 24.76
CA PRO A 470 -18.83 -1.68 25.91
C PRO A 470 -20.15 -2.45 26.02
N ALA A 471 -20.46 -2.96 27.21
CA ALA A 471 -21.61 -3.83 27.42
C ALA A 471 -22.94 -3.07 27.30
N TYR A 472 -22.97 -1.78 27.67
CA TYR A 472 -24.19 -0.95 27.62
C TYR A 472 -24.79 -0.82 26.20
N LEU A 473 -23.99 -1.05 25.15
CA LEU A 473 -24.44 -1.07 23.75
C LEU A 473 -25.38 -2.24 23.42
N TYR A 474 -25.37 -3.30 24.25
CA TYR A 474 -26.05 -4.58 23.98
C TYR A 474 -27.03 -5.00 25.05
N TYR A 475 -27.00 -4.35 26.22
CA TYR A 475 -27.82 -4.67 27.37
C TYR A 475 -28.43 -3.39 27.92
N ARG A 476 -29.71 -3.46 28.28
CA ARG A 476 -30.48 -2.34 28.84
C ARG A 476 -30.61 -2.48 30.35
N LEU A 477 -30.44 -1.35 31.05
CA LEU A 477 -30.75 -1.22 32.48
C LEU A 477 -32.20 -0.76 32.67
N GLY A 478 -32.82 -1.22 33.74
CA GLY A 478 -34.07 -0.66 34.24
C GLY A 478 -33.86 0.73 34.84
N ARG A 479 -34.96 1.48 34.98
CA ARG A 479 -34.96 2.87 35.46
C ARG A 479 -34.36 3.05 36.86
N ASP A 480 -34.58 2.07 37.73
CA ASP A 480 -34.14 2.10 39.14
C ASP A 480 -32.84 1.33 39.37
N ASP A 481 -32.25 0.75 38.31
CA ASP A 481 -31.06 -0.08 38.41
C ASP A 481 -29.79 0.77 38.56
N ASN A 482 -28.77 0.19 39.20
CA ASN A 482 -27.51 0.90 39.40
C ASN A 482 -26.72 0.99 38.08
N PRO A 483 -26.42 2.19 37.56
CA PRO A 483 -25.66 2.35 36.31
C PRO A 483 -24.26 1.72 36.34
N ALA A 484 -23.69 1.52 37.53
CA ALA A 484 -22.40 0.86 37.71
C ALA A 484 -22.39 -0.63 37.30
N GLU A 485 -23.56 -1.25 37.10
CA GLU A 485 -23.64 -2.65 36.73
C GLU A 485 -23.25 -2.93 35.28
N LEU A 486 -23.36 -1.95 34.38
CA LEU A 486 -22.90 -2.06 32.99
C LEU A 486 -21.76 -1.10 32.65
N SER A 487 -21.64 0.02 33.36
CA SER A 487 -20.56 0.99 33.13
C SER A 487 -19.19 0.32 33.29
N GLY A 488 -18.32 0.52 32.32
CA GLY A 488 -16.98 -0.06 32.25
C GLY A 488 -16.90 -1.55 31.92
N LYS A 489 -18.02 -2.30 31.97
CA LYS A 489 -18.03 -3.72 31.58
C LYS A 489 -17.99 -3.87 30.06
N LYS A 490 -17.39 -4.96 29.58
CA LYS A 490 -17.20 -5.22 28.14
C LYS A 490 -17.77 -6.58 27.75
N GLN A 491 -18.44 -6.65 26.60
CA GLN A 491 -18.88 -7.89 25.95
C GLN A 491 -17.82 -8.34 24.96
N ARG A 492 -17.34 -9.58 25.10
CA ARG A 492 -16.38 -10.18 24.17
C ARG A 492 -17.05 -10.72 22.91
N PHE A 493 -16.41 -10.53 21.77
CA PHE A 493 -16.84 -11.01 20.46
C PHE A 493 -15.87 -12.03 19.87
N GLU A 494 -16.37 -12.85 18.95
CA GLU A 494 -15.56 -13.81 18.20
C GLU A 494 -14.52 -13.10 17.31
N PRO A 495 -13.35 -13.72 17.09
CA PRO A 495 -12.32 -13.15 16.22
C PRO A 495 -12.84 -12.96 14.80
N ALA A 496 -12.69 -11.75 14.26
CA ALA A 496 -13.04 -11.43 12.88
C ALA A 496 -11.79 -11.17 12.03
N GLN A 497 -11.79 -11.60 10.77
CA GLN A 497 -10.72 -11.29 9.83
C GLN A 497 -10.78 -9.80 9.44
N VAL A 498 -9.67 -9.09 9.58
CA VAL A 498 -9.48 -7.75 9.02
C VAL A 498 -9.12 -7.88 7.55
N SER A 499 -9.74 -7.07 6.69
CA SER A 499 -9.39 -7.08 5.27
C SER A 499 -7.93 -6.70 5.08
N LEU A 500 -7.18 -7.59 4.45
CA LEU A 500 -5.82 -7.32 3.97
C LEU A 500 -5.82 -6.89 2.49
N GLN A 501 -6.97 -7.02 1.82
CA GLN A 501 -7.19 -6.62 0.43
C GLN A 501 -7.53 -5.12 0.37
N GLY A 502 -6.74 -4.34 -0.37
CA GLY A 502 -6.96 -2.89 -0.51
C GLY A 502 -5.72 -1.97 -0.37
N GLY A 503 -4.51 -2.53 -0.27
CA GLY A 503 -3.25 -1.76 -0.18
C GLY A 503 -2.45 -2.08 1.08
N GLU A 504 -1.58 -1.15 1.49
CA GLU A 504 -0.70 -1.29 2.68
C GLU A 504 -1.40 -0.97 4.01
N VAL A 505 -2.64 -0.47 3.97
CA VAL A 505 -3.40 0.01 5.12
C VAL A 505 -4.53 -0.95 5.49
N SER A 506 -4.58 -1.35 6.75
CA SER A 506 -5.69 -2.08 7.36
C SER A 506 -6.53 -1.12 8.21
N ARG A 507 -7.73 -0.79 7.75
CA ARG A 507 -8.69 0.06 8.48
C ARG A 507 -9.58 -0.81 9.38
N ILE A 508 -9.70 -0.41 10.63
CA ILE A 508 -10.54 -1.09 11.63
C ILE A 508 -11.40 -0.05 12.34
N ASP A 509 -12.71 -0.11 12.10
CA ASP A 509 -13.69 0.73 12.78
C ASP A 509 -14.26 -0.04 13.99
N VAL A 510 -14.23 0.57 15.18
CA VAL A 510 -14.70 -0.01 16.45
C VAL A 510 -15.48 1.02 17.28
N PRO A 511 -16.41 0.63 18.17
CA PRO A 511 -16.99 1.56 19.13
C PRO A 511 -15.95 2.11 20.11
N ALA A 512 -16.11 3.35 20.55
CA ALA A 512 -15.22 3.97 21.51
C ALA A 512 -15.20 3.20 22.84
N GLY A 513 -14.02 3.09 23.46
CA GLY A 513 -13.82 2.35 24.70
C GLY A 513 -13.74 0.82 24.54
N THR A 514 -13.64 0.32 23.30
CA THR A 514 -13.38 -1.10 23.01
C THR A 514 -11.95 -1.50 23.42
N HIS A 515 -11.76 -2.73 23.92
CA HIS A 515 -10.43 -3.36 23.97
C HIS A 515 -10.25 -4.23 22.74
N LEU A 516 -9.14 -4.03 22.04
CA LEU A 516 -8.85 -4.68 20.77
C LEU A 516 -7.62 -5.54 20.92
N THR A 517 -7.75 -6.84 20.69
CA THR A 517 -6.60 -7.74 20.57
C THR A 517 -6.41 -8.09 19.11
N LEU A 518 -5.27 -7.71 18.55
CA LEU A 518 -4.88 -8.03 17.18
C LEU A 518 -3.97 -9.24 17.20
N THR A 519 -4.38 -10.31 16.51
CA THR A 519 -3.56 -11.51 16.29
C THR A 519 -3.21 -11.58 14.82
N ALA A 520 -1.92 -11.52 14.49
CA ALA A 520 -1.46 -11.53 13.11
C ALA A 520 -0.56 -12.73 12.85
N THR A 521 -0.72 -13.33 11.66
CA THR A 521 0.10 -14.45 11.17
C THR A 521 0.84 -14.01 9.91
N ALA A 522 2.16 -14.12 9.94
CA ALA A 522 3.03 -13.82 8.81
C ALA A 522 3.29 -15.03 7.92
N SER A 523 3.59 -14.77 6.65
CA SER A 523 3.97 -15.79 5.64
C SER A 523 5.31 -16.48 5.93
N LYS A 524 6.14 -15.89 6.79
CA LYS A 524 7.48 -16.35 7.12
C LYS A 524 7.77 -16.28 8.61
N ASP A 525 8.81 -17.01 9.03
CA ASP A 525 9.28 -17.02 10.41
C ASP A 525 9.91 -15.66 10.74
N LEU A 526 9.40 -15.01 11.80
CA LEU A 526 9.78 -13.68 12.25
C LEU A 526 10.84 -13.74 13.34
N ALA A 527 11.87 -12.91 13.21
CA ALA A 527 12.88 -12.69 14.23
C ALA A 527 12.45 -11.61 15.25
N LYS A 528 11.78 -10.54 14.79
CA LYS A 528 11.40 -9.41 15.65
C LYS A 528 10.17 -8.67 15.12
N VAL A 529 9.31 -8.18 16.02
CA VAL A 529 8.15 -7.35 15.70
C VAL A 529 8.10 -6.15 16.64
N TRP A 530 7.81 -4.95 16.13
CA TRP A 530 7.58 -3.75 16.93
C TRP A 530 6.60 -2.80 16.26
N ILE A 531 6.09 -1.83 17.02
CA ILE A 531 5.09 -0.86 16.57
C ILE A 531 5.70 0.54 16.64
N GLU A 532 5.50 1.33 15.59
CA GLU A 532 5.88 2.74 15.54
C GLU A 532 4.69 3.63 15.17
N PRO A 533 4.60 4.85 15.72
CA PRO A 533 3.58 5.80 15.31
C PRO A 533 3.74 6.19 13.84
N HIS A 534 2.64 6.15 13.10
CA HIS A 534 2.62 6.59 11.71
C HIS A 534 2.62 8.14 11.65
N ARG A 535 3.10 8.72 10.55
CA ARG A 535 3.12 10.19 10.36
C ARG A 535 1.73 10.85 10.45
N LEU A 536 0.67 10.08 10.17
CA LEU A 536 -0.73 10.53 10.27
C LEU A 536 -1.28 10.49 11.71
N GLN A 537 -0.50 9.99 12.68
CA GLN A 537 -0.90 10.01 14.09
C GLN A 537 -0.99 11.46 14.58
N LYS A 538 -2.10 11.82 15.24
CA LYS A 538 -2.28 13.15 15.83
C LYS A 538 -1.24 13.39 16.93
N ALA A 539 -0.53 14.52 16.85
CA ALA A 539 0.49 14.88 17.82
C ALA A 539 -0.09 14.99 19.25
N GLY A 540 0.59 14.37 20.22
CA GLY A 540 0.18 14.40 21.63
C GLY A 540 -0.72 13.25 22.11
N ILE A 541 -1.20 12.38 21.21
CA ILE A 541 -2.00 11.19 21.59
C ILE A 541 -1.10 9.95 21.56
N PRO A 542 -0.75 9.35 22.72
CA PRO A 542 0.06 8.14 22.76
C PRO A 542 -0.71 6.95 22.20
N ILE A 543 0.01 6.04 21.54
CA ILE A 543 -0.55 4.75 21.11
C ILE A 543 -0.70 3.88 22.36
N THR A 544 -1.92 3.38 22.63
CA THR A 544 -2.22 2.52 23.79
C THR A 544 -1.95 1.04 23.54
N ALA A 545 -1.25 0.70 22.45
CA ALA A 545 -0.90 -0.67 22.12
C ALA A 545 0.22 -1.21 23.01
N SER A 546 0.02 -2.40 23.57
CA SER A 546 1.07 -3.15 24.24
C SER A 546 2.15 -3.61 23.25
N PRO A 547 3.41 -3.74 23.69
CA PRO A 547 4.47 -4.30 22.85
C PRO A 547 4.05 -5.65 22.26
N PRO A 548 4.25 -5.90 20.94
CA PRO A 548 3.89 -7.16 20.32
C PRO A 548 4.54 -8.35 21.02
N GLN A 549 3.73 -9.35 21.39
CA GLN A 549 4.18 -10.59 21.98
C GLN A 549 4.09 -11.71 20.95
N MET A 550 5.21 -12.40 20.70
CA MET A 550 5.26 -13.57 19.83
C MET A 550 4.55 -14.75 20.51
N ARG A 551 3.57 -15.37 19.83
CA ARG A 551 2.96 -16.64 20.25
C ARG A 551 3.73 -17.82 19.68
N ASP A 552 4.02 -17.76 18.39
CA ASP A 552 4.76 -18.76 17.63
C ASP A 552 5.77 -18.07 16.70
N ALA A 553 6.58 -18.82 15.96
CA ALA A 553 7.57 -18.26 15.03
C ALA A 553 6.97 -17.33 13.96
N ARG A 554 5.68 -17.47 13.62
CA ARG A 554 4.97 -16.66 12.59
C ARG A 554 3.85 -15.79 13.14
N THR A 555 3.45 -15.99 14.39
CA THR A 555 2.23 -15.44 14.95
C THR A 555 2.55 -14.53 16.12
N PHE A 556 2.06 -13.30 16.10
CA PHE A 556 2.20 -12.35 17.21
C PHE A 556 0.87 -11.74 17.59
N THR A 557 0.79 -11.24 18.82
CA THR A 557 -0.38 -10.56 19.35
C THR A 557 -0.02 -9.22 19.96
N THR A 558 -0.87 -8.22 19.76
CA THR A 558 -0.80 -6.94 20.47
C THR A 558 -2.19 -6.58 20.99
N ARG A 559 -2.26 -5.98 22.17
CA ARG A 559 -3.51 -5.60 22.83
C ARG A 559 -3.56 -4.09 22.99
N LEU A 560 -4.66 -3.49 22.57
CA LEU A 560 -4.95 -2.08 22.75
C LEU A 560 -6.10 -1.94 23.73
N GLU A 561 -5.86 -1.19 24.81
CA GLU A 561 -6.84 -0.97 25.84
C GLU A 561 -7.55 0.37 25.65
N ASN A 562 -8.86 0.36 25.99
CA ASN A 562 -9.79 1.49 25.99
C ASN A 562 -9.61 2.45 24.80
N VAL A 563 -9.75 1.95 23.56
CA VAL A 563 -9.53 2.73 22.34
C VAL A 563 -10.64 3.78 22.19
N ARG A 564 -10.31 5.05 22.48
CA ARG A 564 -11.24 6.19 22.36
C ARG A 564 -10.83 7.23 21.33
N PHE A 565 -9.54 7.30 21.01
CA PHE A 565 -9.01 8.21 20.00
C PHE A 565 -8.52 7.46 18.77
N GLU A 566 -8.54 8.13 17.63
CA GLU A 566 -7.97 7.63 16.39
C GLU A 566 -6.48 7.30 16.57
N GLN A 567 -6.08 6.10 16.19
CA GLN A 567 -4.71 5.61 16.32
C GLN A 567 -4.22 5.02 14.99
N ASN A 568 -3.16 5.60 14.46
CA ASN A 568 -2.49 5.24 13.22
C ASN A 568 -1.05 4.81 13.53
N PHE A 569 -0.73 3.55 13.29
CA PHE A 569 0.60 3.00 13.57
C PHE A 569 1.06 2.00 12.51
N LEU A 570 2.37 1.84 12.40
CA LEU A 570 3.02 0.85 11.55
C LEU A 570 3.45 -0.33 12.42
N ILE A 571 3.10 -1.53 11.99
CA ILE A 571 3.66 -2.76 12.53
C ILE A 571 4.84 -3.13 11.65
N HIS A 572 6.04 -3.07 12.20
CA HIS A 572 7.28 -3.51 11.56
C HIS A 572 7.60 -4.93 12.01
N PHE A 573 7.96 -5.78 11.05
CA PHE A 573 8.33 -7.15 11.32
C PHE A 573 9.54 -7.54 10.49
N LEU A 574 10.51 -8.18 11.14
CA LEU A 574 11.77 -8.64 10.57
C LEU A 574 11.72 -10.15 10.49
N ASP A 575 11.98 -10.73 9.32
CA ASP A 575 12.04 -12.18 9.17
C ASP A 575 13.37 -12.78 9.66
N SER A 576 13.44 -14.11 9.69
CA SER A 576 14.67 -14.87 10.01
C SER A 576 15.80 -14.72 8.98
N ASP A 577 15.50 -14.25 7.77
CA ASP A 577 16.45 -13.90 6.72
C ASP A 577 16.89 -12.43 6.80
N GLY A 578 16.47 -11.67 7.82
CA GLY A 578 16.83 -10.26 8.01
C GLY A 578 16.09 -9.29 7.07
N VAL A 579 15.04 -9.72 6.38
CA VAL A 579 14.22 -8.88 5.51
C VAL A 579 13.08 -8.25 6.29
N ALA A 580 12.90 -6.93 6.13
CA ALA A 580 11.86 -6.17 6.82
C ALA A 580 10.56 -6.11 6.00
N GLY A 581 9.44 -6.28 6.69
CA GLY A 581 8.10 -5.96 6.20
C GLY A 581 7.42 -4.96 7.12
N GLN A 582 6.42 -4.26 6.57
CA GLN A 582 5.62 -3.31 7.35
C GLN A 582 4.15 -3.38 6.96
N ARG A 583 3.27 -3.07 7.91
CA ARG A 583 1.83 -2.93 7.67
C ARG A 583 1.28 -1.74 8.44
N GLN A 584 0.55 -0.85 7.77
CA GLN A 584 -0.15 0.23 8.45
C GLN A 584 -1.49 -0.26 9.00
N VAL A 585 -1.80 0.11 10.24
CA VAL A 585 -3.10 -0.11 10.88
C VAL A 585 -3.68 1.24 11.27
N ALA A 586 -4.91 1.49 10.83
CA ALA A 586 -5.69 2.69 11.13
C ALA A 586 -6.92 2.29 11.95
N LEU A 587 -6.90 2.61 13.25
CA LEU A 587 -8.00 2.38 14.18
C LEU A 587 -8.85 3.64 14.30
N ILE A 588 -10.13 3.52 13.95
CA ILE A 588 -11.09 4.62 13.97
C ILE A 588 -12.17 4.28 14.98
N PRO A 589 -12.12 4.85 16.20
CA PRO A 589 -13.20 4.70 17.16
C PRO A 589 -14.41 5.54 16.75
N SER A 590 -15.60 4.98 16.94
CA SER A 590 -16.89 5.66 16.81
C SER A 590 -17.40 5.98 18.21
N GLU A 591 -17.46 7.26 18.54
CA GLU A 591 -18.07 7.72 19.79
C GLU A 591 -19.60 7.65 19.71
N ASP A 592 -20.21 7.40 20.86
CA ASP A 592 -21.65 7.32 21.06
C ASP A 592 -22.25 8.73 20.96
N ALA A 593 -23.12 8.94 19.97
CA ALA A 593 -23.67 10.24 19.68
C ALA A 593 -24.98 10.48 20.43
N PRO A 594 -25.24 11.70 20.94
CA PRO A 594 -26.49 11.99 21.61
C PRO A 594 -27.70 11.81 20.66
N PRO A 595 -28.88 11.48 21.21
CA PRO A 595 -30.06 11.18 20.41
C PRO A 595 -30.51 12.42 19.62
N LYS A 596 -31.13 12.18 18.46
CA LYS A 596 -31.61 13.21 17.54
C LYS A 596 -33.12 13.18 17.47
N ILE A 597 -33.75 14.29 17.87
CA ILE A 597 -35.19 14.49 17.77
C ILE A 597 -35.48 15.31 16.50
N ARG A 598 -36.16 14.69 15.53
CA ARG A 598 -36.61 15.28 14.27
C ARG A 598 -38.12 15.53 14.34
N GLU A 599 -38.55 16.64 13.75
CA GLU A 599 -39.96 16.94 13.50
C GLU A 599 -40.87 16.84 14.74
N PHE A 600 -40.43 17.36 15.89
CA PHE A 600 -41.31 17.47 17.06
C PHE A 600 -42.34 18.57 16.83
N ALA A 601 -43.62 18.22 16.68
CA ALA A 601 -44.70 19.19 16.50
C ALA A 601 -46.04 18.70 17.08
N PRO A 602 -46.89 19.60 17.60
CA PRO A 602 -48.28 19.28 17.89
C PRO A 602 -49.01 18.88 16.60
N ASP A 603 -49.94 17.93 16.69
CA ASP A 603 -50.75 17.58 15.53
C ASP A 603 -51.63 18.75 15.07
N LYS A 604 -51.98 18.78 13.78
CA LYS A 604 -52.76 19.84 13.13
C LYS A 604 -54.18 20.00 13.70
N ILE A 605 -54.61 19.09 14.56
CA ILE A 605 -55.87 19.15 15.29
C ILE A 605 -55.84 20.24 16.37
N VAL A 606 -54.67 20.59 16.91
CA VAL A 606 -54.56 21.63 17.95
C VAL A 606 -54.53 23.02 17.31
N ARG A 607 -55.44 23.89 17.74
CA ARG A 607 -55.55 25.26 17.22
C ARG A 607 -54.36 26.12 17.60
N ARG A 608 -53.83 26.81 16.59
CA ARG A 608 -52.78 27.82 16.72
C ARG A 608 -53.39 29.20 16.90
N VAL A 609 -52.91 29.95 17.89
CA VAL A 609 -53.28 31.33 18.20
C VAL A 609 -52.04 32.23 18.19
N GLN A 610 -52.24 33.55 18.26
CA GLN A 610 -51.10 34.48 18.34
C GLN A 610 -50.30 34.20 19.62
N GLY A 611 -49.05 33.75 19.46
CA GLY A 611 -48.14 33.45 20.57
C GLY A 611 -48.09 31.98 21.04
N GLY A 612 -48.90 31.07 20.50
CA GLY A 612 -48.88 29.66 20.92
C GLY A 612 -50.05 28.81 20.41
N TYR A 613 -50.36 27.73 21.13
CA TYR A 613 -51.50 26.85 20.91
C TYR A 613 -52.54 27.04 22.01
N MET A 614 -53.82 26.80 21.72
CA MET A 614 -54.90 26.93 22.71
C MET A 614 -55.53 25.57 22.97
N VAL A 615 -55.64 25.20 24.25
CA VAL A 615 -56.24 23.93 24.68
C VAL A 615 -56.98 24.10 26.02
N THR A 616 -57.90 23.19 26.36
CA THR A 616 -58.55 23.19 27.69
C THR A 616 -57.64 22.59 28.76
N VAL A 617 -57.95 22.87 30.03
CA VAL A 617 -57.26 22.24 31.19
C VAL A 617 -57.43 20.72 31.27
N THR A 618 -58.40 20.16 30.55
CA THR A 618 -58.65 18.71 30.43
C THR A 618 -58.27 18.15 29.07
N ALA A 619 -57.53 18.90 28.25
CA ALA A 619 -57.21 18.45 26.91
C ALA A 619 -56.25 17.26 26.88
N ARG A 620 -56.37 16.50 25.80
CA ARG A 620 -55.46 15.47 25.33
C ARG A 620 -54.68 16.06 24.16
N ILE A 621 -53.37 16.23 24.32
CA ILE A 621 -52.54 16.91 23.31
C ILE A 621 -51.80 15.86 22.46
N PRO A 622 -52.15 15.71 21.17
CA PRO A 622 -51.45 14.85 20.24
C PRO A 622 -50.16 15.48 19.72
N PHE A 623 -49.10 14.67 19.60
CA PHE A 623 -47.80 15.06 19.06
C PHE A 623 -47.29 14.10 18.00
N LEU A 624 -46.45 14.64 17.12
CA LEU A 624 -45.66 13.92 16.14
C LEU A 624 -44.18 14.14 16.46
N ALA A 625 -43.37 13.08 16.39
CA ALA A 625 -41.91 13.19 16.45
C ALA A 625 -41.23 11.94 15.86
N GLU A 626 -40.03 12.11 15.35
CA GLU A 626 -39.12 11.00 15.05
C GLU A 626 -37.87 11.14 15.91
N ILE A 627 -37.51 10.10 16.64
CA ILE A 627 -36.32 10.09 17.49
C ILE A 627 -35.37 9.00 16.99
N ASP A 628 -34.16 9.40 16.65
CA ASP A 628 -33.09 8.54 16.16
C ASP A 628 -31.91 8.53 17.13
N ASP A 629 -31.30 7.35 17.28
CA ASP A 629 -30.10 7.12 18.07
C ASP A 629 -29.20 6.11 17.34
N ASP A 630 -27.90 6.13 17.60
CA ASP A 630 -26.95 5.22 16.96
C ASP A 630 -26.90 3.84 17.64
N HIS A 631 -27.05 3.79 18.95
CA HIS A 631 -26.89 2.56 19.74
C HIS A 631 -28.15 2.10 20.47
N GLY A 632 -28.92 3.02 21.06
CA GLY A 632 -30.25 2.75 21.60
C GLY A 632 -30.77 3.85 22.53
N LEU A 633 -32.07 4.09 22.45
CA LEU A 633 -32.80 5.01 23.33
C LEU A 633 -33.16 4.33 24.64
N ASN A 634 -32.87 4.96 25.79
CA ASN A 634 -33.24 4.46 27.11
C ASN A 634 -34.64 4.91 27.55
N GLU A 635 -34.92 6.21 27.47
CA GLU A 635 -36.17 6.82 27.91
C GLU A 635 -36.60 7.94 26.95
N VAL A 636 -37.89 8.01 26.62
CA VAL A 636 -38.51 9.14 25.93
C VAL A 636 -39.64 9.66 26.80
N ARG A 637 -39.66 10.97 27.07
CA ARG A 637 -40.64 11.61 27.96
C ARG A 637 -40.99 13.02 27.53
N TYR A 638 -42.21 13.45 27.82
CA TYR A 638 -42.56 14.86 27.75
C TYR A 638 -42.06 15.57 29.01
N ALA A 639 -41.54 16.78 28.82
CA ALA A 639 -41.17 17.68 29.89
C ALA A 639 -41.93 18.99 29.68
N TYR A 640 -42.56 19.50 30.73
CA TYR A 640 -43.32 20.74 30.63
C TYR A 640 -43.34 21.52 31.95
N THR A 641 -43.57 22.83 31.84
CA THR A 641 -43.79 23.73 32.96
C THR A 641 -45.17 24.35 32.84
N VAL A 642 -45.87 24.52 33.97
CA VAL A 642 -47.17 25.20 34.01
C VAL A 642 -47.05 26.40 34.95
N ALA A 643 -47.44 27.57 34.48
CA ALA A 643 -47.52 28.80 35.26
C ALA A 643 -48.93 29.41 35.08
N GLN A 644 -49.48 29.98 36.15
CA GLN A 644 -50.73 30.74 36.04
C GLN A 644 -50.45 32.04 35.30
N ALA A 645 -51.21 32.32 34.25
CA ALA A 645 -51.08 33.57 33.53
C ALA A 645 -51.75 34.68 34.36
N GLU A 646 -50.97 35.62 34.88
CA GLU A 646 -51.53 36.80 35.55
C GLU A 646 -52.31 37.65 34.53
N SER A 647 -53.58 37.92 34.80
CA SER A 647 -54.35 38.97 34.11
C SER A 647 -53.92 40.36 34.60
N GLY A 648 -52.65 40.70 34.39
CA GLY A 648 -52.13 42.05 34.54
C GLY A 648 -52.58 42.93 33.37
N ARG A 649 -53.01 44.16 33.67
CA ARG A 649 -53.42 45.21 32.72
C ARG A 649 -52.52 45.29 31.47
N PRO A 650 -53.04 45.69 30.29
CA PRO A 650 -52.18 46.20 29.23
C PRO A 650 -51.47 47.42 29.80
N ASP A 651 -50.15 47.37 29.87
CA ASP A 651 -49.37 48.50 30.34
C ASP A 651 -49.64 49.69 29.42
N ARG A 652 -50.02 50.81 30.03
CA ARG A 652 -50.39 52.06 29.36
C ARG A 652 -49.11 52.77 28.90
N GLN A 653 -48.26 52.08 28.14
CA GLN A 653 -47.11 52.68 27.47
C GLN A 653 -46.65 51.86 26.26
N ALA A 654 -47.59 51.41 25.43
CA ALA A 654 -47.30 51.05 24.05
C ALA A 654 -48.45 51.56 23.18
N SER A 655 -48.26 52.72 22.55
CA SER A 655 -49.18 53.22 21.54
C SER A 655 -49.25 52.22 20.39
N TRP A 656 -50.37 51.51 20.29
CA TRP A 656 -50.78 50.85 19.05
C TRP A 656 -50.99 51.95 17.99
N PRO A 657 -50.27 51.95 16.86
CA PRO A 657 -50.63 52.81 15.76
C PRO A 657 -51.92 52.26 15.14
N LEU A 658 -53.00 53.05 15.25
CA LEU A 658 -54.09 53.04 14.29
C LEU A 658 -53.51 53.40 12.90
N LEU A 659 -53.29 52.38 12.07
CA LEU A 659 -53.15 52.51 10.61
C LEU A 659 -54.01 51.38 10.03
N GLY A 660 -55.14 51.67 9.38
CA GLY A 660 -55.15 52.46 8.15
C GLY A 660 -54.72 51.51 7.03
N GLY A 661 -55.69 51.02 6.26
CA GLY A 661 -55.57 49.85 5.38
C GLY A 661 -54.29 49.80 4.54
N ILE A 662 -53.63 48.64 4.58
CA ILE A 662 -52.77 48.19 3.50
C ILE A 662 -53.49 47.02 2.84
N SER A 663 -54.12 47.33 1.72
CA SER A 663 -54.58 46.36 0.74
C SER A 663 -53.36 45.59 0.22
N LEU A 664 -53.28 44.30 0.53
CA LEU A 664 -52.43 43.37 -0.20
C LEU A 664 -53.09 43.09 -1.55
N ASN A 665 -52.68 43.84 -2.57
CA ASN A 665 -52.93 43.49 -3.97
C ASN A 665 -51.72 42.67 -4.47
N PRO A 666 -51.89 41.55 -5.18
CA PRO A 666 -50.76 40.73 -5.63
C PRO A 666 -50.30 41.22 -7.01
N ALA A 667 -49.37 42.17 -7.07
CA ALA A 667 -48.58 42.43 -8.27
C ALA A 667 -47.34 43.28 -7.97
N GLY A 668 -46.15 42.73 -8.24
CA GLY A 668 -44.98 43.51 -8.66
C GLY A 668 -44.06 44.09 -7.58
N GLN A 669 -42.86 43.48 -7.50
CA GLN A 669 -41.56 44.14 -7.33
C GLN A 669 -41.32 45.09 -6.13
N GLY A 670 -40.65 44.53 -5.12
CA GLY A 670 -39.34 45.00 -4.62
C GLY A 670 -39.20 46.43 -4.09
N LEU A 671 -39.09 46.55 -2.76
CA LEU A 671 -38.25 47.56 -2.11
C LEU A 671 -37.67 46.98 -0.80
N LEU A 672 -36.35 47.11 -0.63
CA LEU A 672 -35.58 46.62 0.51
C LEU A 672 -35.95 47.39 1.80
N PRO A 673 -36.02 46.74 2.98
CA PRO A 673 -36.21 47.44 4.24
C PRO A 673 -34.97 48.27 4.60
N GLY A 674 -35.18 49.51 5.07
CA GLY A 674 -34.12 50.42 5.50
C GLY A 674 -33.56 50.07 6.88
N LEU A 675 -32.39 50.63 7.21
CA LEU A 675 -31.63 50.40 8.45
C LEU A 675 -32.44 50.56 9.75
N ALA A 676 -33.57 51.29 9.75
CA ALA A 676 -34.46 51.42 10.90
C ALA A 676 -35.27 50.15 11.20
N ASP A 677 -35.72 49.41 10.17
CA ASP A 677 -36.39 48.11 10.35
C ASP A 677 -35.41 47.05 10.82
N LEU A 678 -34.15 47.14 10.39
CA LEU A 678 -33.07 46.26 10.81
C LEU A 678 -32.67 46.50 12.27
N ILE A 679 -32.70 47.75 12.76
CA ILE A 679 -32.48 48.10 14.18
C ILE A 679 -33.68 47.68 15.04
N TYR A 680 -34.92 47.83 14.56
CA TYR A 680 -36.12 47.39 15.28
C TYR A 680 -36.21 45.86 15.36
N LEU A 681 -35.87 45.15 14.28
CA LEU A 681 -35.73 43.68 14.28
C LEU A 681 -34.53 43.20 15.12
N LEU A 682 -33.41 43.94 15.14
CA LEU A 682 -32.29 43.64 16.05
C LEU A 682 -32.69 43.84 17.52
N GLN A 683 -33.46 44.88 17.83
CA GLN A 683 -33.94 45.16 19.19
C GLN A 683 -35.01 44.16 19.67
N LEU A 684 -35.82 43.61 18.77
CA LEU A 684 -36.72 42.48 19.09
C LEU A 684 -35.97 41.17 19.32
N SER A 685 -34.78 40.99 18.74
CA SER A 685 -33.94 39.80 18.98
C SER A 685 -33.05 39.90 20.23
N THR A 686 -32.86 41.09 20.80
CA THR A 686 -31.92 41.35 21.91
C THR A 686 -32.58 41.91 23.19
N ALA A 687 -33.91 42.01 23.23
CA ALA A 687 -34.64 42.29 24.46
C ALA A 687 -34.84 40.99 25.24
N GLY A 688 -34.10 40.87 26.35
CA GLY A 688 -34.11 39.73 27.26
C GLY A 688 -35.52 39.24 27.58
N GLY A 689 -35.67 37.92 27.52
CA GLY A 689 -36.88 37.24 27.95
C GLY A 689 -37.31 37.77 29.31
N HIS A 690 -38.54 38.25 29.39
CA HIS A 690 -39.22 38.29 30.67
C HIS A 690 -39.07 36.89 31.26
N LYS A 691 -38.40 36.79 32.41
CA LYS A 691 -38.46 35.62 33.27
C LYS A 691 -39.93 35.47 33.67
N ILE A 692 -40.69 34.75 32.85
CA ILE A 692 -41.89 34.06 33.31
C ILE A 692 -41.39 33.24 34.50
N GLU A 693 -42.01 33.37 35.67
CA GLU A 693 -41.74 32.48 36.79
C GLU A 693 -42.01 31.04 36.32
N THR A 694 -40.97 30.35 35.89
CA THR A 694 -41.07 28.98 35.40
C THR A 694 -41.36 28.09 36.61
N GLY A 695 -42.59 27.57 36.69
CA GLY A 695 -42.93 26.51 37.63
C GLY A 695 -41.99 25.30 37.50
N PRO A 696 -41.98 24.39 38.49
CA PRO A 696 -41.13 23.21 38.46
C PRO A 696 -41.40 22.37 37.20
N VAL A 697 -40.34 21.85 36.57
CA VAL A 697 -40.44 20.97 35.40
C VAL A 697 -41.11 19.67 35.83
N GLN A 698 -42.23 19.35 35.18
CA GLN A 698 -42.93 18.08 35.33
C GLN A 698 -42.57 17.16 34.16
N TYR A 699 -42.52 15.86 34.43
CA TYR A 699 -42.18 14.84 33.44
C TYR A 699 -43.32 13.83 33.28
N TYR A 700 -43.61 13.48 32.03
CA TYR A 700 -44.55 12.42 31.69
C TYR A 700 -43.86 11.37 30.80
N PRO A 701 -43.56 10.16 31.31
CA PRO A 701 -42.94 9.11 30.51
C PRO A 701 -43.93 8.58 29.47
N LEU A 702 -43.47 8.31 28.25
CA LEU A 702 -44.34 7.85 27.15
C LEU A 702 -44.66 6.34 27.27
N PRO A 703 -45.94 5.94 27.44
CA PRO A 703 -46.30 4.52 27.45
C PRO A 703 -46.09 3.81 26.11
N SER A 704 -46.29 4.49 24.98
CA SER A 704 -46.06 3.97 23.61
C SER A 704 -44.62 3.50 23.42
N PHE A 705 -43.65 4.25 23.92
CA PHE A 705 -42.25 3.87 23.90
C PHE A 705 -42.01 2.57 24.69
N ARG A 706 -42.60 2.46 25.89
CA ARG A 706 -42.49 1.26 26.73
C ARG A 706 -43.11 0.02 26.08
N LYS A 707 -44.28 0.17 25.45
CA LYS A 707 -44.91 -0.90 24.66
C LYS A 707 -44.02 -1.35 23.51
N GLU A 708 -43.30 -0.43 22.86
CA GLU A 708 -42.39 -0.76 21.77
C GLU A 708 -41.15 -1.53 22.26
N LEU A 709 -40.65 -1.19 23.46
CA LEU A 709 -39.63 -1.97 24.14
C LEU A 709 -40.13 -3.38 24.50
N ASP A 710 -41.34 -3.50 25.06
CA ASP A 710 -41.91 -4.79 25.49
C ASP A 710 -42.14 -5.77 24.31
N LYS A 711 -42.37 -5.25 23.10
CA LYS A 711 -42.45 -6.08 21.87
C LYS A 711 -41.10 -6.70 21.49
N ARG A 712 -39.98 -6.13 21.96
CA ARG A 712 -38.62 -6.51 21.57
C ARG A 712 -37.93 -7.28 22.70
N PRO A 713 -37.76 -8.60 22.59
CA PRO A 713 -37.10 -9.38 23.63
C PRO A 713 -35.62 -9.00 23.84
N GLU A 714 -35.00 -8.35 22.85
CA GLU A 714 -33.62 -7.84 22.93
C GLU A 714 -33.50 -6.62 23.86
N ASP A 715 -34.56 -5.83 23.99
CA ASP A 715 -34.62 -4.63 24.83
C ASP A 715 -35.07 -4.94 26.27
N ALA A 716 -35.30 -6.21 26.61
CA ALA A 716 -35.65 -6.60 27.98
C ALA A 716 -34.50 -6.27 28.95
N VAL A 717 -34.86 -5.68 30.09
CA VAL A 717 -33.91 -5.36 31.17
C VAL A 717 -33.18 -6.64 31.60
N ARG A 718 -31.84 -6.61 31.55
CA ARG A 718 -30.99 -7.75 31.87
C ARG A 718 -29.70 -7.32 32.55
N HIS A 719 -29.32 -8.07 33.56
CA HIS A 719 -28.07 -7.93 34.30
C HIS A 719 -27.15 -9.09 33.92
N PRO A 720 -26.25 -8.93 32.94
CA PRO A 720 -25.38 -10.01 32.51
C PRO A 720 -24.33 -10.31 33.59
N GLU A 721 -24.17 -11.60 33.90
CA GLU A 721 -23.11 -12.09 34.79
C GLU A 721 -21.73 -11.93 34.10
N PRO A 722 -20.64 -11.75 34.87
CA PRO A 722 -19.29 -11.62 34.29
C PRO A 722 -18.88 -12.78 33.37
N SER A 723 -19.37 -13.99 33.65
CA SER A 723 -19.13 -15.18 32.81
C SER A 723 -19.85 -15.12 31.46
N GLU A 724 -21.04 -14.51 31.41
CA GLU A 724 -21.79 -14.30 30.16
C GLU A 724 -21.07 -13.28 29.27
N LEU A 725 -20.57 -12.18 29.87
CA LEU A 725 -19.81 -11.14 29.18
C LEU A 725 -18.46 -11.64 28.64
N ALA A 726 -17.81 -12.56 29.36
CA ALA A 726 -16.56 -13.18 28.96
C ALA A 726 -16.72 -14.19 27.80
N THR A 727 -17.93 -14.72 27.59
CA THR A 727 -18.21 -15.68 26.52
C THR A 727 -18.28 -14.96 25.17
N PRO A 728 -17.45 -15.33 24.18
CA PRO A 728 -17.47 -14.72 22.85
C PRO A 728 -18.85 -14.85 22.19
N LYS A 729 -19.32 -13.77 21.57
CA LYS A 729 -20.55 -13.73 20.76
C LYS A 729 -20.22 -13.41 19.31
N ALA A 730 -21.03 -13.91 18.37
CA ALA A 730 -20.93 -13.55 16.96
C ALA A 730 -21.66 -12.22 16.67
N LEU A 731 -21.10 -11.40 15.77
CA LEU A 731 -21.76 -10.19 15.27
C LEU A 731 -22.65 -10.52 14.06
N PRO A 732 -23.81 -9.85 13.88
CA PRO A 732 -24.41 -8.86 14.79
C PRO A 732 -25.03 -9.52 16.04
N PHE A 733 -24.91 -8.86 17.21
CA PHE A 733 -25.46 -9.30 18.49
C PHE A 733 -26.34 -8.19 19.05
N ARG A 734 -27.57 -8.53 19.46
CA ARG A 734 -28.58 -7.67 20.14
C ARG A 734 -28.56 -6.18 19.75
N ARG A 735 -29.52 -5.76 18.93
CA ARG A 735 -29.66 -4.36 18.53
C ARG A 735 -30.81 -3.72 19.30
N LEU A 736 -30.46 -2.84 20.23
CA LEU A 736 -31.43 -2.09 21.03
C LEU A 736 -32.28 -1.15 20.15
N LEU A 737 -33.44 -0.76 20.66
CA LEU A 737 -34.34 0.18 19.98
C LEU A 737 -33.65 1.54 19.80
N ASN A 738 -33.29 1.85 18.56
CA ASN A 738 -32.53 3.04 18.20
C ASN A 738 -33.32 4.01 17.28
N HIS A 739 -34.56 3.68 16.94
CA HIS A 739 -35.47 4.56 16.21
C HIS A 739 -36.86 4.44 16.82
N PHE A 740 -37.48 5.57 17.16
CA PHE A 740 -38.83 5.62 17.70
C PHE A 740 -39.65 6.71 17.00
N SER A 741 -40.75 6.30 16.38
CA SER A 741 -41.71 7.20 15.73
C SER A 741 -42.90 7.43 16.65
N LEU A 742 -43.02 8.65 17.16
CA LEU A 742 -44.14 9.12 17.97
C LEU A 742 -45.26 9.58 17.06
N LYS A 743 -46.43 8.92 17.16
CA LYS A 743 -47.62 9.25 16.39
C LYS A 743 -48.79 9.54 17.33
N PRO A 744 -49.70 10.44 16.95
CA PRO A 744 -50.96 10.62 17.67
C PRO A 744 -51.70 9.31 17.81
N ASP A 745 -52.30 9.13 18.98
CA ASP A 745 -53.11 7.94 19.25
C ASP A 745 -54.38 7.92 18.38
N ASP A 746 -54.79 6.73 17.93
CA ASP A 746 -56.05 6.57 17.21
C ASP A 746 -57.23 6.35 18.18
N TRP A 747 -57.95 7.43 18.49
CA TRP A 747 -59.17 7.42 19.31
C TRP A 747 -60.45 7.29 18.48
N THR A 748 -60.38 6.90 17.19
CA THR A 748 -61.59 6.73 16.37
C THR A 748 -62.44 5.53 16.80
N GLN A 749 -61.85 4.59 17.54
CA GLN A 749 -62.53 3.44 18.14
C GLN A 749 -62.76 3.68 19.64
N PRO A 750 -64.00 3.96 20.08
CA PRO A 750 -64.31 4.31 21.47
C PRO A 750 -63.95 3.23 22.50
N GLU A 751 -63.90 1.96 22.07
CA GLU A 751 -63.63 0.82 22.96
C GLU A 751 -62.16 0.68 23.36
N LEU A 752 -61.23 1.23 22.55
CA LEU A 752 -59.79 1.09 22.77
C LEU A 752 -59.18 2.29 23.52
N ASP A 753 -59.69 3.50 23.25
CA ASP A 753 -59.20 4.81 23.73
C ASP A 753 -57.76 4.79 24.28
N PRO A 754 -56.76 4.43 23.45
CA PRO A 754 -55.41 4.15 23.95
C PRO A 754 -54.76 5.47 24.37
N LEU A 755 -54.22 5.58 25.58
CA LEU A 755 -53.53 6.78 26.06
C LEU A 755 -52.02 6.53 26.10
N ASP A 756 -51.44 6.30 24.92
CA ASP A 756 -50.09 5.78 24.77
C ASP A 756 -49.09 6.83 24.31
N SER A 757 -49.49 7.74 23.44
CA SER A 757 -48.61 8.75 22.84
C SER A 757 -49.02 10.17 23.18
N ASP A 758 -50.31 10.43 23.37
CA ASP A 758 -50.79 11.78 23.65
C ASP A 758 -50.52 12.20 25.10
N LEU A 759 -50.42 13.51 25.36
CA LEU A 759 -50.30 14.03 26.72
C LEU A 759 -51.68 14.30 27.35
N PRO A 760 -52.10 13.55 28.38
CA PRO A 760 -53.36 13.77 29.09
C PRO A 760 -53.24 14.80 30.23
N LEU A 761 -53.66 16.04 30.01
CA LEU A 761 -53.53 17.10 31.03
C LEU A 761 -54.33 16.81 32.31
N TRP A 762 -55.53 16.24 32.20
CA TRP A 762 -56.38 15.94 33.37
C TRP A 762 -55.79 14.87 34.28
N LYS A 763 -54.96 13.96 33.73
CA LYS A 763 -54.33 12.87 34.48
C LYS A 763 -53.04 13.33 35.15
N THR A 764 -52.27 14.20 34.48
CA THR A 764 -51.01 14.71 35.02
C THR A 764 -51.22 15.88 35.98
N ASN A 765 -52.28 16.68 35.77
CA ASN A 765 -52.55 17.88 36.55
C ASN A 765 -54.05 18.01 36.93
N PRO A 766 -54.57 17.13 37.81
CA PRO A 766 -55.98 17.14 38.19
C PRO A 766 -56.43 18.43 38.90
N HIS A 767 -55.50 19.17 39.49
CA HIS A 767 -55.77 20.39 40.26
C HIS A 767 -55.95 21.66 39.39
N LEU A 768 -55.68 21.61 38.09
CA LEU A 768 -55.84 22.77 37.21
C LEU A 768 -57.31 23.10 36.93
N LYS A 769 -58.19 22.08 36.94
CA LYS A 769 -59.62 22.28 36.75
C LYS A 769 -60.27 22.79 38.04
N MET A 770 -60.94 23.93 37.97
CA MET A 770 -61.70 24.46 39.10
C MET A 770 -62.92 23.57 39.37
N THR A 771 -63.08 23.11 40.62
CA THR A 771 -64.20 22.24 41.02
C THR A 771 -65.43 23.02 41.49
N ASP A 772 -65.25 24.28 41.90
CA ASP A 772 -66.33 25.19 42.30
C ASP A 772 -66.89 25.89 41.05
N PRO A 773 -68.15 25.62 40.66
CA PRO A 773 -68.77 26.25 39.48
C PRO A 773 -68.99 27.76 39.64
N SER A 774 -68.86 28.30 40.87
CA SER A 774 -69.00 29.73 41.17
C SER A 774 -67.72 30.52 40.91
N ARG A 775 -66.61 29.84 40.59
CA ARG A 775 -65.31 30.45 40.34
C ARG A 775 -64.92 30.27 38.87
N PRO A 776 -64.51 31.35 38.18
CA PRO A 776 -64.08 31.26 36.79
C PRO A 776 -62.79 30.45 36.68
N GLN A 777 -62.62 29.72 35.59
CA GLN A 777 -61.44 28.90 35.35
C GLN A 777 -60.23 29.81 35.07
N PRO A 778 -59.16 29.79 35.90
CA PRO A 778 -57.96 30.58 35.65
C PRO A 778 -57.24 30.11 34.37
N ARG A 779 -56.57 31.06 33.72
CA ARG A 779 -55.73 30.81 32.54
C ARG A 779 -54.34 30.37 32.98
N TYR A 780 -53.80 29.38 32.29
CA TYR A 780 -52.42 28.93 32.49
C TYR A 780 -51.63 29.00 31.19
N GLN A 781 -50.34 29.24 31.32
CA GLN A 781 -49.38 29.08 30.25
C GLN A 781 -48.52 27.86 30.53
N MET A 782 -48.49 26.93 29.58
CA MET A 782 -47.66 25.74 29.62
C MET A 782 -46.58 25.80 28.55
N GLN A 783 -45.31 25.58 28.91
CA GLN A 783 -44.24 25.33 27.94
C GLN A 783 -43.91 23.86 27.93
N LEU A 784 -43.94 23.22 26.76
CA LEU A 784 -43.77 21.78 26.60
C LEU A 784 -42.69 21.47 25.57
N TRP A 785 -41.83 20.51 25.89
CA TRP A 785 -40.80 19.98 24.99
C TRP A 785 -40.66 18.46 25.17
N LEU A 786 -39.95 17.82 24.25
CA LEU A 786 -39.67 16.39 24.28
C LEU A 786 -38.24 16.16 24.76
N GLU A 787 -38.04 15.17 25.61
CA GLU A 787 -36.71 14.72 26.05
C GLU A 787 -36.50 13.26 25.67
N ALA A 788 -35.33 12.98 25.08
CA ALA A 788 -34.84 11.65 24.80
C ALA A 788 -33.52 11.43 25.54
N VAL A 789 -33.40 10.28 26.19
CA VAL A 789 -32.22 9.82 26.93
C VAL A 789 -31.69 8.59 26.22
N ASP A 790 -30.38 8.56 25.93
CA ASP A 790 -29.72 7.38 25.37
C ASP A 790 -29.32 6.36 26.45
N ASN A 791 -28.69 5.28 26.01
CA ASN A 791 -28.14 4.23 26.89
C ASN A 791 -26.67 4.47 27.28
N ASP A 792 -26.05 5.62 26.97
CA ASP A 792 -24.61 5.81 27.23
C ASP A 792 -24.31 5.79 28.73
N LEU A 793 -23.27 5.04 29.09
CA LEU A 793 -22.80 4.92 30.47
C LEU A 793 -21.28 5.15 30.61
N ASP A 794 -20.57 5.39 29.52
CA ASP A 794 -19.10 5.39 29.52
C ASP A 794 -18.49 6.70 28.99
N SER A 795 -19.26 7.62 28.41
CA SER A 795 -18.70 8.88 27.86
C SER A 795 -18.57 9.95 28.94
N GLU A 796 -19.67 10.38 29.56
CA GLU A 796 -19.67 11.39 30.62
C GLU A 796 -19.89 10.80 32.02
N LYS A 797 -19.15 11.32 33.00
CA LYS A 797 -19.33 11.01 34.43
C LYS A 797 -19.57 12.30 35.20
N THR A 798 -20.55 12.26 36.11
CA THR A 798 -20.80 13.33 37.09
C THR A 798 -19.60 13.52 38.04
N GLU A 799 -19.56 14.63 38.77
CA GLU A 799 -18.52 14.91 39.79
C GLU A 799 -18.41 13.80 40.86
N VAL A 800 -19.50 13.06 41.08
CA VAL A 800 -19.60 11.93 42.02
C VAL A 800 -19.20 10.59 41.35
N GLY A 801 -18.70 10.63 40.11
CA GLY A 801 -18.24 9.46 39.35
C GLY A 801 -19.35 8.57 38.79
N ARG A 802 -20.63 8.97 38.90
CA ARG A 802 -21.76 8.24 38.30
C ARG A 802 -21.86 8.57 36.81
N PRO A 803 -22.12 7.58 35.95
CA PRO A 803 -22.28 7.83 34.53
C PRO A 803 -23.51 8.70 34.26
N ARG A 804 -23.39 9.55 33.24
CA ARG A 804 -24.44 10.46 32.82
C ARG A 804 -24.79 10.17 31.36
N PRO A 805 -25.91 9.48 31.08
CA PRO A 805 -26.39 9.30 29.72
C PRO A 805 -26.63 10.64 29.04
N HIS A 806 -26.48 10.69 27.73
CA HIS A 806 -26.77 11.91 27.00
C HIS A 806 -28.28 12.16 27.01
N LEU A 807 -28.65 13.38 27.41
CA LEU A 807 -30.01 13.88 27.38
C LEU A 807 -30.11 14.90 26.25
N LYS A 808 -30.97 14.64 25.28
CA LYS A 808 -31.34 15.62 24.26
C LYS A 808 -32.77 16.10 24.48
N ALA A 809 -32.93 17.41 24.60
CA ALA A 809 -34.23 18.08 24.55
C ALA A 809 -34.52 18.56 23.11
N SER A 810 -35.80 18.61 22.73
CA SER A 810 -36.22 19.21 21.46
C SER A 810 -35.80 20.68 21.38
N GLU A 811 -35.38 21.11 20.18
CA GLU A 811 -34.97 22.50 19.95
C GLU A 811 -36.15 23.46 20.11
N GLU A 812 -37.32 23.02 19.67
CA GLU A 812 -38.57 23.77 19.80
C GLU A 812 -39.24 23.45 21.15
N ARG A 813 -39.68 24.52 21.82
CA ARG A 813 -40.55 24.45 23.00
C ARG A 813 -41.89 25.07 22.65
N TYR A 814 -42.95 24.29 22.76
CA TYR A 814 -44.29 24.72 22.41
C TYR A 814 -44.99 25.37 23.58
N THR A 815 -45.51 26.58 23.36
CA THR A 815 -46.33 27.29 24.33
C THR A 815 -47.81 26.94 24.11
N PHE A 816 -48.47 26.45 25.15
CA PHE A 816 -49.90 26.17 25.20
C PHE A 816 -50.59 27.08 26.21
N PHE A 817 -51.68 27.72 25.82
CA PHE A 817 -52.57 28.45 26.70
C PHE A 817 -53.70 27.53 27.13
N LEU A 818 -53.75 27.22 28.42
CA LEU A 818 -54.80 26.41 29.02
C LEU A 818 -55.96 27.34 29.40
N VAL A 819 -57.11 27.17 28.75
CA VAL A 819 -58.28 28.05 28.87
C VAL A 819 -59.54 27.28 29.32
N SER A 820 -60.64 28.01 29.58
CA SER A 820 -61.95 27.42 29.86
C SER A 820 -62.57 26.81 28.59
N GLU A 821 -63.52 25.88 28.74
CA GLU A 821 -64.27 25.29 27.62
C GLU A 821 -64.98 26.38 26.79
N ASN A 822 -65.56 27.38 27.44
CA ASN A 822 -66.28 28.47 26.78
C ASN A 822 -65.38 29.35 25.91
N GLU A 823 -64.15 29.63 26.38
CA GLU A 823 -63.18 30.42 25.64
C GLU A 823 -62.72 29.69 24.37
N LEU A 824 -62.44 28.39 24.47
CA LEU A 824 -62.10 27.57 23.28
C LEU A 824 -63.26 27.55 22.28
N LEU A 825 -64.49 27.32 22.74
CA LEU A 825 -65.68 27.30 21.88
C LEU A 825 -65.92 28.64 21.19
N THR A 826 -65.53 29.76 21.81
CA THR A 826 -65.62 31.09 21.19
C THR A 826 -64.65 31.26 20.02
N GLU A 827 -63.45 30.69 20.09
CA GLU A 827 -62.53 30.70 18.94
C GLU A 827 -62.94 29.72 17.84
N ILE A 828 -63.47 28.54 18.21
CA ILE A 828 -64.06 27.59 17.25
C ILE A 828 -65.24 28.23 16.52
N ALA A 829 -66.11 28.95 17.25
CA ALA A 829 -67.26 29.64 16.70
C ALA A 829 -66.93 30.62 15.56
N LYS A 830 -65.83 31.38 15.69
CA LYS A 830 -65.38 32.30 14.64
C LYS A 830 -65.02 31.56 13.35
N GLU A 831 -64.41 30.39 13.49
CA GLU A 831 -64.06 29.56 12.34
C GLU A 831 -65.32 28.93 11.72
N GLU A 832 -66.24 28.42 12.53
CA GLU A 832 -67.53 27.88 12.06
C GLU A 832 -68.34 28.94 11.29
N GLU A 833 -68.35 30.19 11.75
CA GLU A 833 -68.99 31.32 11.05
C GLU A 833 -68.37 31.57 9.66
N GLN A 834 -67.04 31.51 9.55
CA GLN A 834 -66.36 31.63 8.25
C GLN A 834 -66.71 30.48 7.30
N LEU A 835 -66.81 29.25 7.82
CA LEU A 835 -67.22 28.09 7.04
C LEU A 835 -68.67 28.21 6.57
N TYR A 836 -69.56 28.74 7.40
CA TYR A 836 -70.94 29.05 7.03
C TYR A 836 -71.02 30.05 5.88
N VAL A 837 -70.35 31.19 6.00
CA VAL A 837 -70.33 32.22 4.93
C VAL A 837 -69.79 31.64 3.63
N LYS A 838 -68.71 30.84 3.71
CA LYS A 838 -68.08 30.20 2.55
C LYS A 838 -69.03 29.22 1.84
N LEU A 839 -69.79 28.42 2.59
CA LEU A 839 -70.73 27.45 2.01
C LEU A 839 -71.99 28.15 1.47
N ASP A 840 -72.50 29.15 2.18
CA ASP A 840 -73.68 29.93 1.76
C ASP A 840 -73.42 30.65 0.44
N GLU A 841 -72.26 31.30 0.27
CA GLU A 841 -71.90 31.97 -0.99
C GLU A 841 -71.98 31.01 -2.19
N ARG A 842 -71.47 29.77 -2.05
CA ARG A 842 -71.55 28.76 -3.10
C ARG A 842 -72.96 28.22 -3.30
N TYR A 843 -73.72 28.08 -2.22
CA TYR A 843 -75.13 27.66 -2.26
C TYR A 843 -76.00 28.68 -3.01
N GLN A 844 -75.84 29.99 -2.77
CA GLN A 844 -76.54 31.02 -3.53
C GLN A 844 -76.22 30.93 -5.03
N GLY A 845 -74.95 30.68 -5.38
CA GLY A 845 -74.56 30.42 -6.77
C GLY A 845 -75.25 29.20 -7.39
N LEU A 846 -75.45 28.12 -6.62
CA LEU A 846 -76.21 26.94 -7.07
C LEU A 846 -77.70 27.23 -7.25
N LEU A 847 -78.31 28.04 -6.37
CA LEU A 847 -79.70 28.48 -6.53
C LEU A 847 -79.90 29.29 -7.82
N ASP A 848 -78.97 30.19 -8.14
CA ASP A 848 -78.99 30.94 -9.39
C ASP A 848 -78.88 30.02 -10.61
N MET A 849 -78.00 29.02 -10.56
CA MET A 849 -77.88 28.02 -11.64
C MET A 849 -79.10 27.12 -11.73
N GLN A 850 -79.73 26.77 -10.61
CA GLN A 850 -80.98 26.02 -10.58
C GLN A 850 -82.12 26.81 -11.23
N ASN A 851 -82.20 28.12 -10.97
CA ASN A 851 -83.16 29.01 -11.62
C ASN A 851 -82.91 29.10 -13.14
N LYS A 852 -81.65 29.19 -13.57
CA LYS A 852 -81.28 29.12 -15.00
C LYS A 852 -81.64 27.77 -15.63
N LEU A 853 -81.42 26.66 -14.93
CA LEU A 853 -81.83 25.33 -15.40
C LEU A 853 -83.35 25.20 -15.52
N ALA A 854 -84.09 25.80 -14.59
CA ALA A 854 -85.55 25.86 -14.66
C ALA A 854 -86.03 26.70 -15.87
N GLN A 855 -85.34 27.81 -16.17
CA GLN A 855 -85.59 28.60 -17.38
C GLN A 855 -85.29 27.79 -18.65
N ILE A 856 -84.15 27.09 -18.73
CA ILE A 856 -83.81 26.24 -19.89
C ILE A 856 -84.89 25.17 -20.10
N ASN A 857 -85.38 24.54 -19.03
CA ASN A 857 -86.46 23.56 -19.11
C ASN A 857 -87.81 24.17 -19.55
N LEU A 858 -88.10 25.41 -19.13
CA LEU A 858 -89.28 26.15 -19.57
C LEU A 858 -89.16 26.51 -21.06
N ASP A 859 -87.99 26.98 -21.49
CA ASP A 859 -87.70 27.28 -22.89
C ASP A 859 -87.89 26.02 -23.75
N LEU A 860 -87.34 24.87 -23.36
CA LEU A 860 -87.50 23.56 -24.03
C LEU A 860 -88.95 23.08 -24.15
N SER A 861 -89.85 23.56 -23.30
CA SER A 861 -91.27 23.24 -23.33
C SER A 861 -92.07 24.11 -24.32
N SER A 862 -91.49 25.20 -24.82
CA SER A 862 -92.13 26.09 -25.80
C SER A 862 -92.33 25.40 -27.16
N SER A 863 -93.46 25.68 -27.81
CA SER A 863 -93.82 25.10 -29.12
C SER A 863 -93.12 25.76 -30.31
N ALA A 864 -92.38 26.86 -30.10
CA ALA A 864 -91.76 27.69 -31.14
C ALA A 864 -90.25 27.43 -31.35
N LEU A 865 -89.67 26.47 -30.63
CA LEU A 865 -88.22 26.26 -30.54
C LEU A 865 -87.63 25.58 -31.77
N LYS A 866 -86.54 26.12 -32.33
CA LYS A 866 -85.82 25.55 -33.47
C LYS A 866 -84.60 24.73 -33.02
N THR A 867 -84.31 23.64 -33.72
CA THR A 867 -83.16 22.73 -33.42
C THR A 867 -81.78 23.40 -33.42
N ASN A 868 -81.63 24.57 -34.05
CA ASN A 868 -80.37 25.34 -34.04
C ASN A 868 -80.12 26.12 -32.72
N GLU A 869 -81.14 26.29 -31.88
CA GLU A 869 -81.03 27.04 -30.60
C GLU A 869 -80.57 26.15 -29.43
N LEU A 870 -80.52 24.82 -29.62
CA LEU A 870 -80.10 23.84 -28.61
C LEU A 870 -78.61 23.94 -28.25
N GLY A 871 -77.76 24.40 -29.17
CA GLY A 871 -76.31 24.56 -28.90
C GLY A 871 -76.00 25.66 -27.88
N ALA A 872 -76.78 26.75 -27.87
CA ALA A 872 -76.65 27.80 -26.86
C ALA A 872 -77.12 27.33 -25.47
N MET A 873 -78.06 26.38 -25.41
CA MET A 873 -78.49 25.75 -24.17
C MET A 873 -77.43 24.78 -23.63
N SER A 874 -76.77 24.03 -24.51
CA SER A 874 -75.65 23.14 -24.15
C SER A 874 -74.50 23.93 -23.49
N ALA A 875 -74.11 25.08 -24.06
CA ALA A 875 -73.12 25.97 -23.44
C ALA A 875 -73.54 26.54 -22.07
N ARG A 876 -74.84 26.72 -21.82
CA ARG A 876 -75.34 27.14 -20.50
C ARG A 876 -75.31 26.00 -19.48
N ILE A 877 -75.52 24.75 -19.92
CA ILE A 877 -75.33 23.57 -19.05
C ILE A 877 -73.86 23.46 -18.64
N ASP A 878 -72.91 23.72 -19.54
CA ASP A 878 -71.48 23.70 -19.21
C ASP A 878 -71.14 24.70 -18.09
N GLN A 879 -71.73 25.90 -18.13
CA GLN A 879 -71.59 26.88 -17.04
C GLN A 879 -72.19 26.37 -15.72
N ILE A 880 -73.33 25.66 -15.76
CA ILE A 880 -73.96 25.07 -14.57
C ILE A 880 -73.07 23.96 -14.00
N GLN A 881 -72.47 23.12 -14.85
CA GLN A 881 -71.54 22.07 -14.43
C GLN A 881 -70.27 22.64 -13.77
N GLU A 882 -69.70 23.72 -14.32
CA GLU A 882 -68.53 24.38 -13.73
C GLU A 882 -68.82 24.93 -12.31
N VAL A 883 -69.99 25.54 -12.11
CA VAL A 883 -70.41 26.04 -10.80
C VAL A 883 -70.69 24.88 -9.83
N LEU A 884 -71.28 23.78 -10.32
CA LEU A 884 -71.52 22.56 -9.54
C LEU A 884 -70.21 21.96 -9.00
N GLU A 885 -69.19 21.84 -9.86
CA GLU A 885 -67.87 21.32 -9.47
C GLU A 885 -67.20 22.20 -8.41
N LYS A 886 -67.24 23.53 -8.59
CA LYS A 886 -66.72 24.49 -7.60
C LYS A 886 -67.45 24.38 -6.25
N ALA A 887 -68.77 24.18 -6.27
CA ALA A 887 -69.56 24.00 -5.07
C ALA A 887 -69.26 22.65 -4.37
N GLN A 888 -69.07 21.56 -5.12
CA GLN A 888 -68.67 20.26 -4.59
C GLN A 888 -67.31 20.34 -3.88
N ASN A 889 -66.32 20.96 -4.52
CA ASN A 889 -65.00 21.16 -3.92
C ASN A 889 -65.09 21.98 -2.63
N THR A 890 -65.90 23.05 -2.62
CA THR A 890 -66.11 23.85 -1.41
C THR A 890 -66.81 23.05 -0.30
N ALA A 891 -67.80 22.23 -0.63
CA ALA A 891 -68.48 21.36 0.34
C ALA A 891 -67.53 20.31 0.96
N ARG A 892 -66.62 19.74 0.16
CA ARG A 892 -65.57 18.82 0.63
C ARG A 892 -64.55 19.52 1.53
N GLU A 893 -64.16 20.75 1.21
CA GLU A 893 -63.30 21.57 2.07
C GLU A 893 -63.99 21.84 3.41
N VAL A 894 -65.24 22.31 3.40
CA VAL A 894 -66.02 22.57 4.62
C VAL A 894 -66.22 21.31 5.45
N TYR A 895 -66.49 20.16 4.82
CA TYR A 895 -66.53 18.85 5.50
C TYR A 895 -65.21 18.55 6.21
N THR A 896 -64.08 18.73 5.53
CA THR A 896 -62.74 18.45 6.06
C THR A 896 -62.43 19.33 7.27
N ASP A 897 -62.77 20.62 7.20
CA ASP A 897 -62.57 21.56 8.29
C ASP A 897 -63.50 21.27 9.48
N TYR A 898 -64.79 20.96 9.26
CA TYR A 898 -65.69 20.54 10.34
C TYR A 898 -65.29 19.20 10.98
N ALA A 899 -64.79 18.24 10.18
CA ALA A 899 -64.26 16.99 10.71
C ALA A 899 -62.98 17.21 11.53
N ARG A 900 -62.19 18.24 11.20
CA ARG A 900 -61.04 18.70 12.01
C ARG A 900 -61.51 19.35 13.31
N ILE A 901 -62.47 20.27 13.26
CA ILE A 901 -63.06 20.93 14.44
C ILE A 901 -63.67 19.90 15.39
N LEU A 902 -64.41 18.91 14.87
CA LEU A 902 -64.97 17.85 15.70
C LEU A 902 -63.88 17.05 16.43
N ARG A 903 -62.74 16.79 15.77
CA ARG A 903 -61.58 16.15 16.41
C ARG A 903 -60.91 17.06 17.44
N GLU A 904 -60.82 18.36 17.18
CA GLU A 904 -60.31 19.35 18.14
C GLU A 904 -61.19 19.42 19.40
N MET A 905 -62.51 19.44 19.24
CA MET A 905 -63.45 19.42 20.36
C MET A 905 -63.33 18.13 21.20
N LYS A 906 -63.12 16.98 20.53
CA LYS A 906 -62.86 15.70 21.21
C LYS A 906 -61.54 15.71 21.98
N ALA A 907 -60.47 16.19 21.34
CA ALA A 907 -59.15 16.33 21.97
C ALA A 907 -59.21 17.19 23.24
N ASN A 908 -60.00 18.26 23.20
CA ASN A 908 -60.20 19.17 24.34
C ASN A 908 -61.26 18.70 25.35
N GLN A 909 -61.80 17.50 25.21
CA GLN A 909 -62.84 16.93 26.08
C GLN A 909 -64.04 17.87 26.30
N VAL A 910 -64.50 18.51 25.22
CA VAL A 910 -65.72 19.32 25.23
C VAL A 910 -66.93 18.44 25.56
N SER A 911 -67.93 19.01 26.21
CA SER A 911 -69.14 18.29 26.63
C SER A 911 -69.82 17.48 25.51
N GLU A 912 -70.19 16.22 25.83
CA GLU A 912 -70.72 15.24 24.87
C GLU A 912 -71.94 15.74 24.07
N ARG A 913 -72.77 16.57 24.69
CA ARG A 913 -73.97 17.14 24.06
C ARG A 913 -73.63 17.99 22.82
N PHE A 914 -72.53 18.73 22.86
CA PHE A 914 -72.08 19.55 21.72
C PHE A 914 -71.44 18.68 20.64
N LEU A 915 -70.61 17.72 21.04
CA LEU A 915 -69.97 16.76 20.13
C LEU A 915 -70.99 15.98 19.31
N GLU A 916 -72.01 15.40 19.95
CA GLU A 916 -73.04 14.64 19.25
C GLU A 916 -73.84 15.51 18.29
N ARG A 917 -74.10 16.76 18.66
CA ARG A 917 -74.86 17.69 17.83
C ARG A 917 -74.08 18.01 16.56
N VAL A 918 -72.84 18.50 16.68
CA VAL A 918 -71.99 18.83 15.52
C VAL A 918 -71.80 17.61 14.61
N ALA A 919 -71.56 16.43 15.19
CA ALA A 919 -71.41 15.19 14.44
C ALA A 919 -72.67 14.84 13.61
N LYS A 920 -73.84 14.74 14.27
CA LYS A 920 -75.09 14.27 13.64
C LYS A 920 -75.73 15.32 12.72
N THR A 921 -75.61 16.62 13.03
CA THR A 921 -76.32 17.67 12.29
C THR A 921 -75.51 18.32 11.18
N ILE A 922 -74.17 18.28 11.23
CA ILE A 922 -73.30 18.96 10.26
C ILE A 922 -72.37 17.95 9.58
N VAL A 923 -71.52 17.25 10.33
CA VAL A 923 -70.46 16.39 9.77
C VAL A 923 -71.03 15.20 9.00
N ASP A 924 -71.98 14.45 9.57
CA ASP A 924 -72.57 13.28 8.92
C ASP A 924 -73.36 13.63 7.65
N PRO A 925 -74.21 14.69 7.63
CA PRO A 925 -74.84 15.16 6.39
C PRO A 925 -73.84 15.65 5.34
N LEU A 926 -72.82 16.44 5.73
CA LEU A 926 -71.78 16.90 4.80
C LEU A 926 -70.97 15.74 4.21
N LYS A 927 -70.77 14.65 4.96
CA LYS A 927 -70.12 13.46 4.42
C LYS A 927 -70.94 12.79 3.31
N ARG A 928 -72.26 12.81 3.42
CA ARG A 928 -73.20 12.17 2.48
C ARG A 928 -73.63 13.07 1.32
N ILE A 929 -73.32 14.37 1.37
CA ILE A 929 -73.71 15.32 0.32
C ILE A 929 -73.02 15.03 -1.02
N ASP A 930 -71.86 14.37 -0.97
CA ASP A 930 -71.06 14.07 -2.16
C ASP A 930 -71.85 13.20 -3.15
N ASP A 931 -72.64 12.24 -2.65
CA ASP A 931 -73.55 11.40 -3.46
C ASP A 931 -74.54 12.27 -4.25
N HIS A 932 -75.12 13.30 -3.62
CA HIS A 932 -76.05 14.22 -4.28
C HIS A 932 -75.38 15.12 -5.33
N PHE A 933 -74.10 15.45 -5.17
CA PHE A 933 -73.33 16.17 -6.18
C PHE A 933 -73.04 15.28 -7.40
N GLU A 934 -72.70 14.01 -7.18
CA GLU A 934 -72.50 13.04 -8.27
C GLU A 934 -73.78 12.80 -9.07
N ASP A 935 -74.90 12.56 -8.38
CA ASP A 935 -76.23 12.38 -9.01
C ASP A 935 -76.63 13.60 -9.87
N ALA A 936 -76.39 14.82 -9.38
CA ALA A 936 -76.69 16.05 -10.10
C ALA A 936 -75.79 16.25 -11.32
N ARG A 937 -74.49 15.94 -11.21
CA ARG A 937 -73.53 16.03 -12.30
C ARG A 937 -73.87 15.05 -13.42
N ASP A 938 -74.14 13.79 -13.08
CA ASP A 938 -74.49 12.74 -14.04
C ASP A 938 -75.79 13.09 -14.78
N ALA A 939 -76.78 13.65 -14.06
CA ALA A 939 -78.02 14.11 -14.68
C ALA A 939 -77.80 15.30 -15.65
N LEU A 940 -76.93 16.25 -15.31
CA LEU A 940 -76.55 17.36 -16.20
C LEU A 940 -75.76 16.88 -17.42
N ASP A 941 -74.87 15.90 -17.26
CA ASP A 941 -74.11 15.30 -18.37
C ASP A 941 -75.03 14.56 -19.34
N HIS A 942 -75.99 13.79 -18.83
CA HIS A 942 -77.02 13.17 -19.66
C HIS A 942 -77.87 14.21 -20.38
N PHE A 943 -78.20 15.32 -19.71
CA PHE A 943 -78.95 16.42 -20.31
C PHE A 943 -78.16 17.13 -21.42
N ARG A 944 -76.87 17.40 -21.21
CA ARG A 944 -75.95 17.96 -22.21
C ARG A 944 -75.87 17.05 -23.45
N LYS A 945 -75.58 15.76 -23.25
CA LYS A 945 -75.53 14.77 -24.35
C LYS A 945 -76.83 14.72 -25.15
N ALA A 946 -77.97 14.81 -24.45
CA ALA A 946 -79.28 14.85 -25.10
C ALA A 946 -79.54 16.13 -25.91
N LEU A 947 -78.98 17.29 -25.51
CA LEU A 947 -79.05 18.53 -26.29
C LEU A 947 -78.14 18.48 -27.52
N ASP A 948 -76.93 17.93 -27.38
CA ASP A 948 -75.97 17.80 -28.49
C ASP A 948 -76.45 16.83 -29.57
N GLY A 949 -77.17 15.77 -29.18
CA GLY A 949 -77.85 14.84 -30.07
C GLY A 949 -79.06 15.42 -30.83
N ARG A 950 -79.50 16.65 -30.48
CA ARG A 950 -80.62 17.39 -31.09
C ARG A 950 -81.99 16.69 -31.01
N GLU A 951 -82.18 15.77 -30.07
CA GLU A 951 -83.44 15.04 -29.88
C GLU A 951 -84.34 15.65 -28.80
N LEU A 952 -85.29 16.50 -29.19
CA LEU A 952 -86.18 17.25 -28.28
C LEU A 952 -86.90 16.40 -27.21
N GLY A 953 -87.33 15.18 -27.55
CA GLY A 953 -88.02 14.28 -26.61
C GLY A 953 -87.12 13.75 -25.49
N LEU A 954 -85.88 13.38 -25.83
CA LEU A 954 -84.88 12.95 -24.86
C LEU A 954 -84.35 14.15 -24.05
N SER A 955 -84.11 15.30 -24.69
CA SER A 955 -83.65 16.50 -23.99
C SER A 955 -84.65 16.97 -22.94
N ARG A 956 -85.97 16.87 -23.18
CA ARG A 956 -87.00 17.22 -22.19
C ARG A 956 -86.98 16.32 -20.96
N ARG A 957 -86.84 15.00 -21.16
CA ARG A 957 -86.78 14.03 -20.04
C ARG A 957 -85.49 14.17 -19.24
N ALA A 958 -84.36 14.27 -19.94
CA ALA A 958 -83.07 14.48 -19.29
C ALA A 958 -83.01 15.82 -18.55
N GLY A 959 -83.61 16.87 -19.11
CA GLY A 959 -83.73 18.19 -18.46
C GLY A 959 -84.61 18.18 -17.21
N SER A 960 -85.72 17.44 -17.20
CA SER A 960 -86.54 17.26 -15.99
C SER A 960 -85.79 16.49 -14.89
N THR A 961 -85.07 15.43 -15.25
CA THR A 961 -84.25 14.66 -14.29
C THR A 961 -83.12 15.50 -13.72
N ALA A 962 -82.42 16.28 -14.56
CA ALA A 962 -81.39 17.22 -14.10
C ALA A 962 -81.95 18.27 -13.14
N LYS A 963 -83.16 18.79 -13.39
CA LYS A 963 -83.84 19.72 -12.48
C LYS A 963 -84.20 19.08 -11.14
N GLU A 964 -84.70 17.84 -11.16
CA GLU A 964 -85.05 17.10 -9.95
C GLU A 964 -83.82 16.81 -9.08
N GLN A 965 -82.71 16.37 -9.68
CA GLN A 965 -81.47 16.10 -8.94
C GLN A 965 -80.83 17.39 -8.40
N MET A 966 -80.81 18.47 -9.19
CA MET A 966 -80.37 19.78 -8.70
C MET A 966 -81.23 20.28 -7.53
N LEU A 967 -82.55 20.04 -7.55
CA LEU A 967 -83.44 20.38 -6.44
C LEU A 967 -83.20 19.52 -5.20
N ALA A 968 -82.89 18.24 -5.36
CA ALA A 968 -82.54 17.35 -4.26
C ALA A 968 -81.24 17.82 -3.59
N LEU A 969 -80.22 18.16 -4.37
CA LEU A 969 -78.96 18.72 -3.90
C LEU A 969 -79.14 20.04 -3.15
N THR A 970 -79.86 21.02 -3.72
CA THR A 970 -80.06 22.32 -3.05
C THR A 970 -80.84 22.18 -1.75
N ARG A 971 -81.85 21.32 -1.68
CA ARG A 971 -82.57 21.03 -0.42
C ARG A 971 -81.68 20.37 0.64
N ALA A 972 -80.79 19.47 0.22
CA ALA A 972 -79.85 18.83 1.14
C ALA A 972 -78.85 19.86 1.72
N LEU A 973 -78.32 20.75 0.87
CA LEU A 973 -77.45 21.85 1.29
C LEU A 973 -78.18 22.87 2.18
N GLU A 974 -79.42 23.23 1.85
CA GLU A 974 -80.26 24.13 2.66
C GLU A 974 -80.43 23.60 4.09
N LYS A 975 -80.70 22.29 4.24
CA LYS A 975 -80.82 21.64 5.55
C LYS A 975 -79.52 21.71 6.36
N ILE A 976 -78.37 21.56 5.70
CA ILE A 976 -77.05 21.67 6.31
C ILE A 976 -76.80 23.11 6.76
N LEU A 977 -76.99 24.10 5.87
CA LEU A 977 -76.84 25.52 6.18
C LEU A 977 -77.75 25.97 7.32
N ALA A 978 -79.01 25.55 7.33
CA ALA A 978 -79.94 25.84 8.43
C ALA A 978 -79.47 25.24 9.77
N SER A 979 -78.78 24.10 9.73
CA SER A 979 -78.20 23.49 10.94
C SER A 979 -76.94 24.22 11.40
N MET A 980 -76.10 24.68 10.45
CA MET A 980 -74.93 25.52 10.72
C MET A 980 -75.34 26.88 11.29
N GLN A 981 -76.38 27.51 10.75
CA GLN A 981 -76.90 28.79 11.24
C GLN A 981 -77.41 28.70 12.69
N LYS A 982 -78.12 27.60 13.02
CA LYS A 982 -78.53 27.34 14.41
C LYS A 982 -77.34 27.19 15.36
N MET A 983 -76.21 26.68 14.87
CA MET A 983 -74.98 26.60 15.65
C MET A 983 -74.32 27.97 15.79
N THR A 984 -74.29 28.80 14.75
CA THR A 984 -73.77 30.17 14.86
C THR A 984 -74.57 31.03 15.85
N ASP A 985 -75.90 30.86 15.91
CA ASP A 985 -76.74 31.54 16.92
C ASP A 985 -76.40 31.08 18.35
N LEU A 986 -76.16 29.78 18.51
CA LEU A 986 -75.81 29.19 19.80
C LEU A 986 -74.39 29.59 20.23
N ASN A 987 -73.48 29.72 19.27
CA ASN A 987 -72.14 30.24 19.45
C ASN A 987 -72.13 31.72 19.86
N ALA A 988 -73.08 32.53 19.36
CA ALA A 988 -73.25 33.90 19.82
C ALA A 988 -73.62 33.97 21.32
N LEU A 989 -74.41 33.00 21.81
CA LEU A 989 -74.69 32.87 23.25
C LEU A 989 -73.45 32.43 24.05
N ILE A 990 -72.64 31.51 23.50
CA ILE A 990 -71.38 31.09 24.13
C ILE A 990 -70.41 32.26 24.27
N LYS A 991 -70.31 33.11 23.24
CA LYS A 991 -69.48 34.31 23.29
C LYS A 991 -69.91 35.25 24.43
N ILE A 992 -71.22 35.44 24.62
CA ILE A 992 -71.76 36.22 25.74
C ILE A 992 -71.37 35.58 27.08
N LEU A 993 -71.48 34.25 27.20
CA LEU A 993 -71.09 33.52 28.41
C LEU A 993 -69.57 33.64 28.69
N ALA A 994 -68.74 33.54 27.67
CA ALA A 994 -67.28 33.70 27.79
C ALA A 994 -66.90 35.12 28.21
N ASP A 995 -67.57 36.14 27.66
CA ASP A 995 -67.37 37.54 28.06
C ASP A 995 -67.81 37.78 29.51
N ILE A 996 -68.90 37.14 29.96
CA ILE A 996 -69.34 37.16 31.36
C ILE A 996 -68.29 36.50 32.26
N GLU A 997 -67.83 35.29 31.94
CA GLU A 997 -66.81 34.55 32.72
C GLU A 997 -65.51 35.37 32.84
N LYS A 998 -65.09 36.01 31.75
CA LYS A 998 -63.92 36.91 31.74
C LYS A 998 -64.12 38.13 32.65
N SER A 999 -65.31 38.71 32.63
CA SER A 999 -65.65 39.84 33.50
C SER A 999 -65.68 39.45 34.98
N GLU A 1000 -66.23 38.28 35.30
CA GLU A 1000 -66.25 37.71 36.65
C GLU A 1000 -64.84 37.40 37.14
N GLY A 1001 -63.96 36.86 36.27
CA GLY A 1001 -62.55 36.63 36.58
C GLY A 1001 -61.82 37.92 36.96
N ALA A 1002 -62.00 38.98 36.16
CA ALA A 1002 -61.40 40.29 36.46
C ALA A 1002 -61.93 40.90 37.76
N GLN A 1003 -63.23 40.74 38.04
CA GLN A 1003 -63.83 41.16 39.31
C GLN A 1003 -63.29 40.36 40.48
N TYR A 1004 -63.17 39.04 40.34
CA TYR A 1004 -62.63 38.16 41.37
C TYR A 1004 -61.19 38.50 41.71
N GLU A 1005 -60.31 38.74 40.72
CA GLU A 1005 -58.95 39.19 40.98
C GLU A 1005 -58.89 40.56 41.67
N THR A 1006 -59.79 41.47 41.29
CA THR A 1006 -59.90 42.77 41.95
C THR A 1006 -60.34 42.61 43.40
N ILE A 1007 -61.31 41.74 43.68
CA ILE A 1007 -61.78 41.43 45.04
C ILE A 1007 -60.67 40.73 45.83
N LYS A 1008 -59.95 39.79 45.22
CA LYS A 1008 -58.82 39.09 45.85
C LYS A 1008 -57.72 40.09 46.25
N LYS A 1009 -57.33 41.00 45.35
CA LYS A 1009 -56.39 42.07 45.65
C LYS A 1009 -56.91 42.99 46.75
N LEU A 1010 -58.15 43.44 46.68
CA LEU A 1010 -58.76 44.26 47.75
C LEU A 1010 -58.83 43.52 49.09
N TYR A 1011 -59.03 42.20 49.08
CA TYR A 1011 -58.99 41.37 50.27
C TYR A 1011 -57.57 41.23 50.80
N GLU A 1012 -56.58 40.95 49.95
CA GLU A 1012 -55.16 40.92 50.32
C GLU A 1012 -54.67 42.27 50.85
N ASP A 1013 -55.03 43.37 50.18
CA ASP A 1013 -54.76 44.74 50.61
C ASP A 1013 -55.43 45.04 51.95
N LYS A 1014 -56.71 44.67 52.15
CA LYS A 1014 -57.40 44.84 53.44
C LYS A 1014 -56.85 43.95 54.54
N VAL A 1015 -56.44 42.73 54.22
CA VAL A 1015 -55.81 41.82 55.17
C VAL A 1015 -54.47 42.42 55.58
N ASN A 1016 -53.67 42.90 54.62
CA ASN A 1016 -52.42 43.61 54.89
C ASN A 1016 -52.67 44.88 55.72
N ASP A 1017 -53.67 45.69 55.40
CA ASP A 1017 -54.06 46.89 56.17
C ASP A 1017 -54.52 46.55 57.60
N LEU A 1018 -55.29 45.46 57.78
CA LEU A 1018 -55.74 44.98 59.08
C LEU A 1018 -54.59 44.38 59.90
N PHE A 1019 -53.64 43.70 59.25
CA PHE A 1019 -52.38 43.28 59.87
C PHE A 1019 -51.55 44.51 60.28
N GLU A 1020 -51.39 45.51 59.42
CA GLU A 1020 -50.69 46.76 59.73
C GLU A 1020 -51.35 47.52 60.89
N GLN A 1021 -52.68 47.55 60.98
CA GLN A 1021 -53.43 48.16 62.09
C GLN A 1021 -53.37 47.34 63.39
N GLY A 1022 -53.18 46.01 63.30
CA GLY A 1022 -53.15 45.11 64.45
C GLY A 1022 -51.77 44.93 65.09
N THR A 1023 -50.69 45.04 64.32
CA THR A 1023 -49.31 44.78 64.81
C THR A 1023 -48.37 45.97 64.77
N GLY A 1024 -48.72 47.08 64.11
CA GLY A 1024 -47.88 48.29 64.06
C GLY A 1024 -46.57 48.14 63.26
N GLU A 1025 -46.34 46.99 62.63
CA GLU A 1025 -45.21 46.73 61.74
C GLU A 1025 -45.67 46.00 60.47
N LYS A 1026 -45.12 46.41 59.33
CA LYS A 1026 -45.27 45.75 58.04
C LYS A 1026 -44.64 44.36 58.08
N PRO A 1027 -45.36 43.28 57.70
CA PRO A 1027 -44.73 41.99 57.57
C PRO A 1027 -43.86 41.97 56.30
N GLU A 1028 -42.55 41.86 56.47
CA GLU A 1028 -41.65 41.44 55.39
C GLU A 1028 -42.03 40.03 54.93
N GLY A 1029 -42.49 39.95 53.69
CA GLY A 1029 -42.54 38.80 52.80
C GLY A 1029 -42.59 37.41 53.43
N LYS A 1030 -43.77 36.78 53.40
CA LYS A 1030 -43.87 35.33 53.29
C LYS A 1030 -44.72 34.93 52.09
N LYS A 1031 -44.06 34.18 51.20
CA LYS A 1031 -44.66 33.35 50.15
C LYS A 1031 -45.51 32.25 50.75
#